data_AF-A0A2Z5K5B7-F1
#
_entry.id   AF-A0A2Z5K5B7-F1
#
_cell.length_a   1.000
_cell.length_b   1.000
_cell.length_c   1.000
_cell.angle_alpha   90.00
_cell.angle_beta   90.00
_cell.angle_gamma   90.00
#
_symmetry.space_group_name_H-M   'P 1'
#
loop_
_entity.id
_entity.type
_entity.pdbx_description
1 polymer ?
#
loop_
_entity_poly.entity_id
_entity_poly.type
_entity_poly.pdbx_seq_one_letter_code
_entity_poly.pdbx_strand_id
1 'polypeptide(L)'
;MKGTPVTTSVNPPADPVLAVPALADAEELTCDVLVIGGGTAGTMAALTAAEHGADVLLLEKAHVRHSGALAMGMDGVNNAVIPGRAEPDDYVAEITRANDGIVDQSTVRQTATRGFAMVQRLESYGVKFEKDEHGDYAVRQVHRSGSYVLPMPEGKDVKKVLYRQLRRREMRERIRIENRVMPVRVLTAQGRAVGAAGFNTRTGQFVQVRAGAVILATGACGRLGLPASGYLYGTYENPTNAGDGYAMAYHAGAELTGIECFQINPLIKDYNGPACAYVANPFGGYQVNRHGERFVDSDYWSGQMMAEFAAEVASDRGPVYLKLSHLPEESVSALETILHSTERPTRGTFHSGRGHDYRTHDVEMHISEIGLCGGHSASGVRVDDHARTTVPRLYAAGDLACVPHNYMIGAFVFGDLAGADASRYTAYEGELPADQLREAHELIYRPLRNPDGPPQPQVEYKLRRFVNDYVAPPKSGARLSLALEAFERMRADIAAMGARTPHELMRCAEVTFIRDCAEMAARSSLARTESRWGLYHDRLDHPRRDDASWFHHLDLHKSPSGAMEFAARPVAPYLVPVDGFDPVGGAPRHLGEVHAEDVATAGARDVAPVAARAGVAEPAEGAEPAEEAEPERTATPRTSPTSPPGEQSSARLLELVALADEEPELDALRPYLTDPAPAVRREAVAVLTETLPPGTGPALAAALRDGAAEVRAAAAASLRELVETLPPEPGLRDGLAAALAEPDPVVRAAALDVLRALRLGDTGLFVASLTDSDITVRIEAVRALVSVDAAEALAGAAAADPSREVRVAIAKGLATVGAERLGAVALPRGGDAFEADPIEGALTGLLDDPDALVRAAAYGALGTTGCPGPLTARAVAALSESAWQVRAGAATALSVADPDVAVPALAKALADSNADVRKAAVLALTRHGASAEARAALATATTDSDADVRAYAARAL
;
A
#
# COMPACT_ATOMS: atom_id res chain seq x y z
N MET A 1 25.20 53.44 37.45
CA MET A 1 24.58 54.42 36.51
C MET A 1 23.36 53.78 35.89
N LYS A 2 22.26 54.54 35.78
CA LYS A 2 20.98 54.10 35.22
C LYS A 2 21.17 53.65 33.75
N GLY A 3 20.80 52.42 33.45
CA GLY A 3 20.67 51.89 32.09
C GLY A 3 19.30 51.27 31.93
N THR A 4 18.46 51.91 31.15
CA THR A 4 17.10 51.51 30.76
C THR A 4 17.14 50.17 30.00
N PRO A 5 16.27 49.19 30.27
CA PRO A 5 16.15 48.02 29.43
C PRO A 5 15.41 48.39 28.14
N VAL A 6 16.04 48.13 27.00
CA VAL A 6 15.44 48.23 25.67
C VAL A 6 14.45 47.07 25.52
N THR A 7 13.16 47.37 25.65
CA THR A 7 12.07 46.51 25.20
C THR A 7 12.01 46.54 23.67
N THR A 8 12.53 45.50 23.03
CA THR A 8 12.17 45.18 21.63
C THR A 8 11.29 43.93 21.62
N SER A 9 10.07 44.09 22.14
CA SER A 9 8.95 43.22 21.79
C SER A 9 8.41 43.70 20.46
N VAL A 10 8.95 43.15 19.36
CA VAL A 10 8.19 43.08 18.12
C VAL A 10 7.73 41.63 18.02
N ASN A 11 6.68 41.29 18.76
CA ASN A 11 5.85 40.17 18.35
C ASN A 11 5.35 40.51 16.93
N PRO A 12 5.49 39.62 15.95
CA PRO A 12 4.76 39.77 14.69
C PRO A 12 3.27 39.95 15.03
N PRO A 13 2.50 40.71 14.23
CA PRO A 13 1.06 40.83 14.45
C PRO A 13 0.49 39.41 14.57
N ALA A 14 -0.27 39.16 15.64
CA ALA A 14 -0.99 37.91 15.79
C ALA A 14 -1.82 37.70 14.51
N ASP A 15 -1.59 36.59 13.81
CA ASP A 15 -2.42 36.21 12.69
C ASP A 15 -3.90 36.32 13.11
N PRO A 16 -4.78 36.84 12.26
CA PRO A 16 -6.19 36.99 12.60
C PRO A 16 -6.72 35.62 13.03
N VAL A 17 -7.18 35.54 14.29
CA VAL A 17 -7.79 34.31 14.84
C VAL A 17 -8.95 33.93 13.93
N LEU A 18 -8.92 32.69 13.41
CA LEU A 18 -9.98 32.17 12.56
C LEU A 18 -11.34 32.33 13.26
N ALA A 19 -12.28 33.01 12.62
CA ALA A 19 -13.63 33.17 13.15
C ALA A 19 -14.43 31.88 12.95
N VAL A 20 -15.33 31.57 13.89
CA VAL A 20 -16.28 30.47 13.74
C VAL A 20 -17.28 30.85 12.63
N PRO A 21 -17.34 30.11 11.50
CA PRO A 21 -18.27 30.43 10.41
C PRO A 21 -19.72 30.20 10.85
N ALA A 22 -20.67 30.95 10.31
CA ALA A 22 -22.08 30.68 10.57
C ALA A 22 -22.53 29.43 9.78
N LEU A 23 -23.49 28.67 10.32
CA LEU A 23 -24.07 27.52 9.60
C LEU A 23 -24.71 27.92 8.26
N ALA A 24 -25.18 29.16 8.13
CA ALA A 24 -25.77 29.67 6.89
C ALA A 24 -24.73 29.94 5.79
N ASP A 25 -23.45 30.03 6.14
CA ASP A 25 -22.33 30.25 5.22
C ASP A 25 -21.71 28.92 4.75
N ALA A 26 -22.36 27.79 5.04
CA ALA A 26 -21.88 26.46 4.67
C ALA A 26 -21.75 26.31 3.16
N GLU A 27 -20.67 25.68 2.71
CA GLU A 27 -20.59 25.18 1.35
C GLU A 27 -21.57 24.02 1.19
N GLU A 28 -22.48 24.13 0.23
CA GLU A 28 -23.46 23.09 -0.07
C GLU A 28 -23.07 22.30 -1.31
N LEU A 29 -22.87 21.00 -1.13
CA LEU A 29 -22.58 20.06 -2.21
C LEU A 29 -23.70 19.03 -2.34
N THR A 30 -23.90 18.51 -3.55
CA THR A 30 -24.91 17.49 -3.84
C THR A 30 -24.35 16.47 -4.82
N CYS A 31 -24.67 15.19 -4.62
CA CYS A 31 -24.27 14.08 -5.48
C CYS A 31 -25.25 12.90 -5.33
N ASP A 32 -25.17 11.94 -6.24
CA ASP A 32 -25.88 10.67 -6.11
C ASP A 32 -25.16 9.78 -5.11
N VAL A 33 -23.83 9.65 -5.25
CA VAL A 33 -22.97 8.84 -4.40
C VAL A 33 -21.89 9.70 -3.78
N LEU A 34 -21.89 9.77 -2.45
CA LEU A 34 -20.82 10.38 -1.67
C LEU A 34 -19.83 9.30 -1.23
N VAL A 35 -18.57 9.41 -1.66
CA VAL A 35 -17.48 8.55 -1.19
C VAL A 35 -16.60 9.34 -0.23
N ILE A 36 -16.39 8.82 0.98
CA ILE A 36 -15.55 9.45 2.00
C ILE A 36 -14.30 8.59 2.21
N GLY A 37 -13.15 9.11 1.79
CA GLY A 37 -11.86 8.44 1.82
C GLY A 37 -11.39 8.06 0.41
N GLY A 38 -10.26 8.61 0.00
CA GLY A 38 -9.63 8.41 -1.31
C GLY A 38 -8.62 7.26 -1.34
N GLY A 39 -8.70 6.29 -0.43
CA GLY A 39 -7.89 5.07 -0.46
C GLY A 39 -8.19 4.17 -1.67
N THR A 40 -7.69 2.93 -1.66
CA THR A 40 -7.95 1.96 -2.73
C THR A 40 -9.44 1.64 -2.88
N ALA A 41 -10.11 1.34 -1.76
CA ALA A 41 -11.53 1.04 -1.73
C ALA A 41 -12.38 2.21 -2.24
N GLY A 42 -12.12 3.43 -1.74
CA GLY A 42 -12.89 4.61 -2.15
C GLY A 42 -12.64 5.02 -3.60
N THR A 43 -11.41 4.90 -4.09
CA THR A 43 -11.12 5.13 -5.51
C THR A 43 -11.88 4.15 -6.40
N MET A 44 -11.89 2.86 -6.05
CA MET A 44 -12.62 1.84 -6.81
C MET A 44 -14.14 2.03 -6.73
N ALA A 45 -14.66 2.43 -5.56
CA ALA A 45 -16.06 2.75 -5.38
C ALA A 45 -16.49 3.94 -6.26
N ALA A 46 -15.68 5.00 -6.30
CA ALA A 46 -15.95 6.18 -7.13
C ALA A 46 -15.94 5.84 -8.63
N LEU A 47 -14.92 5.11 -9.10
CA LEU A 47 -14.85 4.64 -10.49
C LEU A 47 -16.06 3.79 -10.85
N THR A 48 -16.38 2.79 -10.03
CA THR A 48 -17.47 1.86 -10.30
C THR A 48 -18.83 2.55 -10.27
N ALA A 49 -19.07 3.46 -9.34
CA ALA A 49 -20.32 4.23 -9.30
C ALA A 49 -20.48 5.12 -10.55
N ALA A 50 -19.41 5.79 -10.98
CA ALA A 50 -19.42 6.62 -12.18
C ALA A 50 -19.61 5.81 -13.47
N GLU A 51 -18.99 4.63 -13.58
CA GLU A 51 -19.20 3.69 -14.69
C GLU A 51 -20.66 3.24 -14.80
N HIS A 52 -21.36 3.12 -13.66
CA HIS A 52 -22.78 2.82 -13.59
C HIS A 52 -23.68 4.05 -13.80
N GLY A 53 -23.08 5.22 -14.05
CA GLY A 53 -23.79 6.43 -14.44
C GLY A 53 -24.22 7.35 -13.30
N ALA A 54 -23.69 7.17 -12.08
CA ALA A 54 -23.94 8.08 -10.96
C ALA A 54 -23.04 9.32 -11.01
N ASP A 55 -23.54 10.45 -10.49
CA ASP A 55 -22.72 11.62 -10.19
C ASP A 55 -22.09 11.46 -8.79
N VAL A 56 -20.75 11.40 -8.75
CA VAL A 56 -19.98 11.02 -7.58
C VAL A 56 -19.23 12.22 -7.01
N LEU A 57 -19.32 12.39 -5.70
CA LEU A 57 -18.43 13.27 -4.94
C LEU A 57 -17.49 12.43 -4.08
N LEU A 58 -16.18 12.52 -4.34
CA LEU A 58 -15.14 11.87 -3.56
C LEU A 58 -14.47 12.90 -2.63
N LEU A 59 -14.72 12.78 -1.33
CA LEU A 59 -14.08 13.61 -0.31
C LEU A 59 -12.85 12.89 0.24
N GLU A 60 -11.73 13.61 0.31
CA GLU A 60 -10.49 13.14 0.92
C GLU A 60 -9.90 14.23 1.81
N LYS A 61 -9.57 13.90 3.06
CA LYS A 61 -8.99 14.87 4.01
C LYS A 61 -7.53 15.18 3.72
N ALA A 62 -6.82 14.25 3.06
CA ALA A 62 -5.49 14.42 2.52
C ALA A 62 -5.55 14.76 1.03
N HIS A 63 -4.83 14.02 0.18
CA HIS A 63 -4.88 14.14 -1.27
C HIS A 63 -5.01 12.76 -1.91
N VAL A 64 -6.03 12.54 -2.75
CA VAL A 64 -6.40 11.21 -3.29
C VAL A 64 -5.25 10.49 -4.02
N ARG A 65 -4.31 11.23 -4.63
CA ARG A 65 -3.13 10.66 -5.30
C ARG A 65 -2.16 9.97 -4.32
N HIS A 66 -2.14 10.39 -3.05
CA HIS A 66 -1.18 9.97 -2.03
C HIS A 66 -1.82 9.74 -0.64
N SER A 67 -3.11 9.39 -0.60
CA SER A 67 -3.84 9.10 0.64
C SER A 67 -4.11 7.61 0.86
N GLY A 68 -4.59 7.27 2.05
CA GLY A 68 -4.88 5.91 2.49
C GLY A 68 -3.63 5.13 2.90
N ALA A 69 -3.83 3.86 3.31
CA ALA A 69 -2.75 2.96 3.72
C ALA A 69 -1.74 2.65 2.59
N LEU A 70 -2.15 2.84 1.33
CA LEU A 70 -1.36 2.58 0.12
C LEU A 70 -0.70 3.83 -0.47
N ALA A 71 -0.55 4.93 0.28
CA ALA A 71 -0.06 6.21 -0.25
C ALA A 71 1.24 6.11 -1.07
N MET A 72 2.13 5.17 -0.70
CA MET A 72 3.43 4.92 -1.35
C MET A 72 3.47 3.63 -2.18
N GLY A 73 2.34 2.95 -2.36
CA GLY A 73 2.22 1.63 -2.99
C GLY A 73 2.45 0.45 -2.06
N MET A 74 2.53 -0.76 -2.66
CA MET A 74 2.71 -2.05 -1.98
C MET A 74 3.38 -3.03 -2.95
N ASP A 75 4.18 -3.95 -2.44
CA ASP A 75 4.96 -4.91 -3.23
C ASP A 75 4.18 -6.10 -3.82
N GLY A 76 2.93 -6.31 -3.41
CA GLY A 76 2.08 -7.40 -3.89
C GLY A 76 0.66 -7.36 -3.35
N VAL A 77 -0.21 -8.25 -3.86
CA VAL A 77 -1.49 -8.57 -3.22
C VAL A 77 -1.34 -9.88 -2.44
N ASN A 78 -1.69 -9.88 -1.16
CA ASN A 78 -1.38 -11.00 -0.26
C ASN A 78 -2.29 -12.23 -0.46
N ASN A 79 -3.51 -12.00 -0.95
CA ASN A 79 -4.61 -12.97 -0.95
C ASN A 79 -5.29 -13.08 -2.34
N ALA A 80 -4.52 -13.12 -3.42
CA ALA A 80 -5.07 -13.32 -4.76
C ALA A 80 -5.36 -14.79 -5.02
N VAL A 81 -6.65 -15.13 -5.15
CA VAL A 81 -7.09 -16.45 -5.61
C VAL A 81 -7.00 -16.48 -7.14
N ILE A 82 -5.98 -17.16 -7.67
CA ILE A 82 -5.75 -17.31 -9.11
C ILE A 82 -6.24 -18.69 -9.56
N PRO A 83 -7.12 -18.79 -10.59
CA PRO A 83 -7.58 -20.07 -11.11
C PRO A 83 -6.44 -21.02 -11.49
N GLY A 84 -6.53 -22.28 -11.07
CA GLY A 84 -5.49 -23.30 -11.29
C GLY A 84 -4.30 -23.23 -10.31
N ARG A 85 -4.24 -22.21 -9.44
CA ARG A 85 -3.26 -22.09 -8.35
C ARG A 85 -3.90 -22.26 -6.96
N ALA A 86 -5.09 -21.72 -6.77
CA ALA A 86 -5.88 -21.89 -5.55
C ALA A 86 -7.38 -21.75 -5.85
N GLU A 87 -8.21 -22.40 -5.03
CA GLU A 87 -9.66 -22.36 -5.16
C GLU A 87 -10.30 -21.40 -4.13
N PRO A 88 -11.41 -20.71 -4.46
CA PRO A 88 -12.05 -19.76 -3.55
C PRO A 88 -12.47 -20.37 -2.21
N ASP A 89 -12.95 -21.61 -2.21
CA ASP A 89 -13.45 -22.26 -0.99
C ASP A 89 -12.29 -22.65 -0.05
N ASP A 90 -11.11 -22.99 -0.57
CA ASP A 90 -9.91 -23.22 0.24
C ASP A 90 -9.48 -21.96 0.98
N TYR A 91 -9.50 -20.82 0.29
CA TYR A 91 -9.23 -19.51 0.89
C TYR A 91 -10.25 -19.18 1.99
N VAL A 92 -11.55 -19.38 1.75
CA VAL A 92 -12.60 -19.15 2.75
C VAL A 92 -12.38 -20.04 3.99
N ALA A 93 -12.04 -21.30 3.79
CA ALA A 93 -11.74 -22.22 4.89
C ALA A 93 -10.51 -21.77 5.69
N GLU A 94 -9.45 -21.32 5.03
CA GLU A 94 -8.23 -20.83 5.69
C GLU A 94 -8.49 -19.58 6.55
N ILE A 95 -9.20 -18.58 6.00
CA ILE A 95 -9.56 -17.39 6.76
C ILE A 95 -10.48 -17.73 7.94
N THR A 96 -11.39 -18.70 7.76
CA THR A 96 -12.26 -19.17 8.86
C THR A 96 -11.43 -19.76 10.01
N ARG A 97 -10.40 -20.58 9.70
CA ARG A 97 -9.49 -21.13 10.73
C ARG A 97 -8.67 -20.04 11.40
N ALA A 98 -8.14 -19.09 10.63
CA ALA A 98 -7.35 -17.97 11.15
C ALA A 98 -8.12 -17.08 12.14
N ASN A 99 -9.45 -17.07 12.06
CA ASN A 99 -10.34 -16.28 12.92
C ASN A 99 -11.09 -17.14 13.95
N ASP A 100 -10.56 -18.31 14.32
CA ASP A 100 -11.14 -19.21 15.33
C ASP A 100 -12.64 -19.51 15.09
N GLY A 101 -13.04 -19.60 13.82
CA GLY A 101 -14.41 -19.88 13.38
C GLY A 101 -15.39 -18.68 13.43
N ILE A 102 -15.03 -17.52 13.98
CA ILE A 102 -15.95 -16.38 14.04
C ILE A 102 -15.76 -15.51 12.80
N VAL A 103 -16.50 -15.81 11.74
CA VAL A 103 -16.45 -15.10 10.46
C VAL A 103 -17.79 -15.14 9.73
N ASP A 104 -18.13 -14.05 9.04
CA ASP A 104 -19.21 -14.03 8.07
C ASP A 104 -18.66 -14.55 6.72
N GLN A 105 -18.74 -15.86 6.47
CA GLN A 105 -18.11 -16.47 5.27
C GLN A 105 -18.61 -15.89 3.93
N SER A 106 -19.83 -15.35 3.87
CA SER A 106 -20.36 -14.73 2.66
C SER A 106 -19.53 -13.53 2.22
N THR A 107 -19.04 -12.71 3.15
CA THR A 107 -18.23 -11.53 2.83
C THR A 107 -16.83 -11.93 2.38
N VAL A 108 -16.19 -12.87 3.08
CA VAL A 108 -14.87 -13.42 2.70
C VAL A 108 -14.92 -14.06 1.32
N ARG A 109 -16.01 -14.77 1.00
CA ARG A 109 -16.20 -15.43 -0.30
C ARG A 109 -16.35 -14.45 -1.46
N GLN A 110 -16.86 -13.23 -1.24
CA GLN A 110 -16.85 -12.19 -2.28
C GLN A 110 -15.42 -11.84 -2.70
N THR A 111 -14.51 -11.65 -1.74
CA THR A 111 -13.08 -11.40 -2.02
C THR A 111 -12.47 -12.58 -2.80
N ALA A 112 -12.74 -13.81 -2.36
CA ALA A 112 -12.21 -15.02 -2.96
C ALA A 112 -12.65 -15.20 -4.43
N THR A 113 -13.94 -14.99 -4.70
CA THR A 113 -14.54 -15.25 -6.01
C THR A 113 -14.36 -14.12 -7.01
N ARG A 114 -14.26 -12.86 -6.54
CA ARG A 114 -14.12 -11.67 -7.40
C ARG A 114 -12.69 -11.17 -7.51
N GLY A 115 -11.79 -11.64 -6.65
CA GLY A 115 -10.40 -11.21 -6.60
C GLY A 115 -9.68 -11.35 -7.94
N PHE A 116 -9.87 -12.47 -8.64
CA PHE A 116 -9.23 -12.68 -9.95
C PHE A 116 -9.66 -11.65 -11.02
N ALA A 117 -10.97 -11.42 -11.16
CA ALA A 117 -11.50 -10.42 -12.09
C ALA A 117 -11.02 -9.01 -11.70
N MET A 118 -10.85 -8.74 -10.41
CA MET A 118 -10.30 -7.48 -9.93
C MET A 118 -8.80 -7.33 -10.28
N VAL A 119 -7.99 -8.39 -10.17
CA VAL A 119 -6.59 -8.39 -10.65
C VAL A 119 -6.54 -8.05 -12.14
N GLN A 120 -7.37 -8.68 -12.96
CA GLN A 120 -7.45 -8.39 -14.40
C GLN A 120 -7.87 -6.94 -14.68
N ARG A 121 -8.82 -6.40 -13.89
CA ARG A 121 -9.23 -4.99 -13.99
C ARG A 121 -8.10 -4.04 -13.64
N LEU A 122 -7.39 -4.29 -12.54
CA LEU A 122 -6.21 -3.49 -12.15
C LEU A 122 -5.11 -3.56 -13.20
N GLU A 123 -4.87 -4.73 -13.79
CA GLU A 123 -3.94 -4.88 -14.91
C GLU A 123 -4.35 -4.05 -16.12
N SER A 124 -5.65 -4.01 -16.45
CA SER A 124 -6.18 -3.15 -17.52
C SER A 124 -6.01 -1.64 -17.26
N TYR A 125 -5.86 -1.25 -16.00
CA TYR A 125 -5.56 0.13 -15.61
C TYR A 125 -4.07 0.46 -15.71
N GLY A 126 -3.20 -0.54 -15.86
CA GLY A 126 -1.74 -0.40 -15.93
C GLY A 126 -1.01 -0.85 -14.66
N VAL A 127 -1.67 -1.48 -13.70
CA VAL A 127 -0.98 -2.13 -12.57
C VAL A 127 -0.24 -3.37 -13.08
N LYS A 128 1.05 -3.47 -12.80
CA LYS A 128 1.85 -4.61 -13.25
C LYS A 128 1.93 -5.67 -12.16
N PHE A 129 1.52 -6.88 -12.52
CA PHE A 129 1.68 -8.08 -11.71
C PHE A 129 2.81 -8.94 -12.27
N GLU A 130 3.57 -9.58 -11.39
CA GLU A 130 4.63 -10.51 -11.80
C GLU A 130 4.01 -11.69 -12.56
N LYS A 131 4.55 -11.94 -13.74
CA LYS A 131 4.20 -13.08 -14.59
C LYS A 131 5.47 -13.89 -14.82
N ASP A 132 5.30 -15.19 -14.92
CA ASP A 132 6.39 -16.07 -15.33
C ASP A 132 6.71 -15.90 -16.82
N GLU A 133 7.71 -16.66 -17.28
CA GLU A 133 8.19 -16.63 -18.68
C GLU A 133 7.11 -17.00 -19.72
N HIS A 134 5.95 -17.51 -19.28
CA HIS A 134 4.84 -17.94 -20.14
C HIS A 134 3.64 -17.00 -20.06
N GLY A 135 3.73 -15.93 -19.26
CA GLY A 135 2.68 -14.95 -19.09
C GLY A 135 1.60 -15.34 -18.09
N ASP A 136 1.77 -16.44 -17.34
CA ASP A 136 0.90 -16.82 -16.23
C ASP A 136 1.30 -16.05 -14.95
N TYR A 137 0.36 -15.77 -14.05
CA TYR A 137 0.63 -15.03 -12.81
C TYR A 137 1.53 -15.83 -11.84
N ALA A 138 2.61 -15.20 -11.39
CA ALA A 138 3.61 -15.81 -10.52
C ALA A 138 3.23 -15.63 -9.03
N VAL A 139 2.42 -16.54 -8.49
CA VAL A 139 2.00 -16.53 -7.08
C VAL A 139 2.96 -17.28 -6.17
N ARG A 140 3.23 -16.72 -4.97
CA ARG A 140 4.13 -17.27 -3.96
C ARG A 140 3.34 -17.89 -2.79
N GLN A 141 3.89 -18.95 -2.22
CA GLN A 141 3.33 -19.62 -1.04
C GLN A 141 3.86 -18.99 0.25
N VAL A 142 2.96 -18.34 1.00
CA VAL A 142 3.23 -17.81 2.36
C VAL A 142 2.22 -18.36 3.37
N HIS A 143 1.06 -18.82 2.89
CA HIS A 143 0.01 -19.42 3.72
C HIS A 143 0.26 -20.92 3.92
N ARG A 144 -0.35 -21.50 4.97
CA ARG A 144 -0.23 -22.93 5.30
C ARG A 144 -0.76 -23.81 4.18
N SER A 145 -1.80 -23.33 3.49
CA SER A 145 -2.38 -23.94 2.30
C SER A 145 -2.40 -22.90 1.17
N GLY A 146 -1.99 -23.28 -0.04
CA GLY A 146 -2.13 -22.44 -1.24
C GLY A 146 -1.10 -21.31 -1.44
N SER A 147 -0.94 -20.92 -2.71
CA SER A 147 -0.10 -19.80 -3.15
C SER A 147 -0.97 -18.61 -3.51
N TYR A 148 -1.00 -17.58 -2.66
CA TYR A 148 -1.90 -16.43 -2.83
C TYR A 148 -1.18 -15.10 -3.01
N VAL A 149 0.11 -15.01 -2.71
CA VAL A 149 0.85 -13.74 -2.77
C VAL A 149 1.24 -13.49 -4.21
N LEU A 150 0.65 -12.47 -4.85
CA LEU A 150 0.98 -12.07 -6.21
C LEU A 150 1.80 -10.77 -6.19
N PRO A 151 3.10 -10.82 -6.50
CA PRO A 151 3.96 -9.63 -6.48
C PRO A 151 3.57 -8.59 -7.53
N MET A 152 3.89 -7.33 -7.24
CA MET A 152 3.69 -6.16 -8.09
C MET A 152 5.01 -5.40 -8.26
N PRO A 153 5.81 -5.70 -9.30
CA PRO A 153 7.14 -5.10 -9.50
C PRO A 153 7.15 -3.56 -9.57
N GLU A 154 6.03 -2.94 -9.95
CA GLU A 154 5.83 -1.48 -10.00
C GLU A 154 4.73 -1.02 -9.03
N GLY A 155 4.58 -1.74 -7.93
CA GLY A 155 3.50 -1.53 -6.96
C GLY A 155 3.49 -0.14 -6.29
N LYS A 156 4.62 0.58 -6.29
CA LYS A 156 4.74 1.99 -5.86
C LYS A 156 3.81 2.94 -6.61
N ASP A 157 3.43 2.58 -7.85
CA ASP A 157 2.66 3.45 -8.73
C ASP A 157 1.15 3.14 -8.73
N VAL A 158 0.67 2.13 -7.98
CA VAL A 158 -0.75 1.74 -7.97
C VAL A 158 -1.69 2.92 -7.69
N LYS A 159 -1.39 3.75 -6.70
CA LYS A 159 -2.22 4.93 -6.39
C LYS A 159 -2.22 5.98 -7.50
N LYS A 160 -1.10 6.16 -8.20
CA LYS A 160 -0.99 7.04 -9.36
C LYS A 160 -1.76 6.47 -10.55
N VAL A 161 -1.66 5.17 -10.79
CA VAL A 161 -2.45 4.45 -11.80
C VAL A 161 -3.94 4.70 -11.59
N LEU A 162 -4.44 4.50 -10.37
CA LEU A 162 -5.83 4.75 -10.02
C LEU A 162 -6.22 6.23 -10.15
N TYR A 163 -5.35 7.15 -9.74
CA TYR A 163 -5.57 8.58 -9.92
C TYR A 163 -5.71 8.96 -11.40
N ARG A 164 -4.87 8.39 -12.28
CA ARG A 164 -4.99 8.59 -13.74
C ARG A 164 -6.33 8.09 -14.27
N GLN A 165 -6.85 6.98 -13.75
CA GLN A 165 -8.20 6.49 -14.11
C GLN A 165 -9.29 7.50 -13.73
N LEU A 166 -9.25 8.01 -12.49
CA LEU A 166 -10.20 9.02 -12.01
C LEU A 166 -10.18 10.30 -12.87
N ARG A 167 -9.01 10.66 -13.42
CA ARG A 167 -8.82 11.86 -14.23
C ARG A 167 -9.02 11.66 -15.73
N ARG A 168 -9.36 10.44 -16.20
CA ARG A 168 -9.77 10.21 -17.59
C ARG A 168 -10.98 11.09 -17.93
N ARG A 169 -11.03 11.57 -19.17
CA ARG A 169 -12.04 12.55 -19.61
C ARG A 169 -13.48 12.08 -19.36
N GLU A 170 -13.78 10.81 -19.61
CA GLU A 170 -15.10 10.22 -19.35
C GLU A 170 -15.45 10.09 -17.86
N MET A 171 -14.45 9.96 -16.99
CA MET A 171 -14.64 9.80 -15.54
C MET A 171 -14.74 11.15 -14.84
N ARG A 172 -13.90 12.13 -15.20
CA ARG A 172 -13.90 13.47 -14.58
C ARG A 172 -15.22 14.24 -14.77
N GLU A 173 -16.01 13.88 -15.78
CA GLU A 173 -17.34 14.47 -16.00
C GLU A 173 -18.38 13.99 -14.97
N ARG A 174 -18.12 12.85 -14.31
CA ARG A 174 -19.00 12.23 -13.31
C ARG A 174 -18.42 12.21 -11.91
N ILE A 175 -17.09 12.31 -11.77
CA ILE A 175 -16.40 12.26 -10.48
C ILE A 175 -15.83 13.63 -10.15
N ARG A 176 -16.42 14.29 -9.15
CA ARG A 176 -15.84 15.46 -8.50
C ARG A 176 -14.99 15.01 -7.31
N ILE A 177 -13.73 15.45 -7.25
CA ILE A 177 -12.82 15.15 -6.15
C ILE A 177 -12.61 16.41 -5.33
N GLU A 178 -12.86 16.34 -4.03
CA GLU A 178 -12.58 17.43 -3.08
C GLU A 178 -11.53 16.96 -2.08
N ASN A 179 -10.29 17.36 -2.33
CA ASN A 179 -9.19 17.14 -1.40
C ASN A 179 -9.29 18.14 -0.23
N ARG A 180 -8.61 17.83 0.87
CA ARG A 180 -8.61 18.64 2.10
C ARG A 180 -9.99 18.82 2.73
N VAL A 181 -10.98 17.98 2.47
CA VAL A 181 -12.27 18.02 3.17
C VAL A 181 -12.36 16.84 4.15
N MET A 182 -12.57 17.14 5.44
CA MET A 182 -12.73 16.12 6.47
C MET A 182 -14.18 16.08 6.96
N PRO A 183 -14.97 15.09 6.53
CA PRO A 183 -16.24 14.75 7.17
C PRO A 183 -16.04 14.34 8.63
N VAL A 184 -16.95 14.80 9.50
CA VAL A 184 -16.96 14.46 10.94
C VAL A 184 -18.24 13.73 11.36
N ARG A 185 -19.29 13.79 10.54
CA ARG A 185 -20.58 13.12 10.74
C ARG A 185 -21.17 12.66 9.42
N VAL A 186 -21.71 11.44 9.41
CA VAL A 186 -22.72 11.01 8.43
C VAL A 186 -24.07 11.50 8.91
N LEU A 187 -24.83 12.14 8.03
CA LEU A 187 -26.16 12.66 8.34
C LEU A 187 -27.20 11.59 8.06
N THR A 188 -28.12 11.39 9.01
CA THR A 188 -29.21 10.42 8.88
C THR A 188 -30.58 11.09 9.01
N ALA A 189 -31.52 10.71 8.16
CA ALA A 189 -32.90 11.13 8.23
C ALA A 189 -33.81 9.94 7.92
N GLN A 190 -34.90 9.77 8.67
CA GLN A 190 -35.82 8.64 8.52
C GLN A 190 -35.10 7.27 8.58
N GLY A 191 -34.08 7.16 9.43
CA GLY A 191 -33.33 5.93 9.66
C GLY A 191 -32.36 5.53 8.54
N ARG A 192 -32.08 6.39 7.56
CA ARG A 192 -31.12 6.14 6.47
C ARG A 192 -30.09 7.24 6.34
N ALA A 193 -28.94 6.95 5.73
CA ALA A 193 -27.96 7.98 5.38
C ALA A 193 -28.50 8.89 4.26
N VAL A 194 -28.22 10.20 4.40
CA VAL A 194 -28.67 11.24 3.45
C VAL A 194 -27.56 12.22 3.06
N GLY A 195 -26.35 12.04 3.58
CA GLY A 195 -25.26 12.99 3.38
C GLY A 195 -24.19 12.95 4.46
N ALA A 196 -23.36 13.98 4.50
CA ALA A 196 -22.34 14.17 5.52
C ALA A 196 -22.11 15.65 5.83
N ALA A 197 -21.51 15.93 6.98
CA ALA A 197 -21.05 17.26 7.38
C ALA A 197 -19.58 17.21 7.77
N GLY A 198 -18.84 18.24 7.41
CA GLY A 198 -17.40 18.35 7.61
C GLY A 198 -16.90 19.77 7.43
N PHE A 199 -15.61 19.90 7.18
CA PHE A 199 -15.02 21.18 6.85
C PHE A 199 -13.78 21.00 5.99
N ASN A 200 -13.42 22.06 5.26
CA ASN A 200 -12.16 22.12 4.55
C ASN A 200 -11.03 22.39 5.55
N THR A 201 -10.10 21.43 5.67
CA THR A 201 -8.99 21.43 6.64
C THR A 201 -7.91 22.46 6.34
N ARG A 202 -8.01 23.16 5.20
CA ARG A 202 -7.13 24.25 4.82
C ARG A 202 -7.77 25.63 4.96
N THR A 203 -9.02 25.79 4.51
CA THR A 203 -9.71 27.09 4.58
C THR A 203 -10.50 27.29 5.88
N GLY A 204 -10.86 26.20 6.57
CA GLY A 204 -11.74 26.23 7.73
C GLY A 204 -13.22 26.36 7.39
N GLN A 205 -13.59 26.37 6.11
CA GLN A 205 -14.99 26.50 5.66
C GLN A 205 -15.81 25.25 6.02
N PHE A 206 -17.01 25.46 6.56
CA PHE A 206 -17.93 24.36 6.87
C PHE A 206 -18.57 23.82 5.60
N VAL A 207 -18.63 22.49 5.47
CA VAL A 207 -19.12 21.81 4.25
C VAL A 207 -20.26 20.88 4.64
N GLN A 208 -21.37 20.96 3.90
CA GLN A 208 -22.50 20.04 4.00
C GLN A 208 -22.82 19.41 2.65
N VAL A 209 -22.99 18.09 2.66
CA VAL A 209 -23.22 17.31 1.44
C VAL A 209 -24.56 16.59 1.52
N ARG A 210 -25.39 16.73 0.49
CA ARG A 210 -26.56 15.87 0.24
C ARG A 210 -26.17 14.74 -0.68
N ALA A 211 -26.54 13.52 -0.31
CA ALA A 211 -26.19 12.32 -1.06
C ALA A 211 -27.34 11.33 -1.13
N GLY A 212 -27.47 10.62 -2.25
CA GLY A 212 -28.39 9.50 -2.39
C GLY A 212 -27.96 8.29 -1.55
N ALA A 213 -26.66 8.03 -1.54
CA ALA A 213 -25.98 7.03 -0.72
C ALA A 213 -24.59 7.53 -0.26
N VAL A 214 -24.09 6.99 0.86
CA VAL A 214 -22.80 7.34 1.45
C VAL A 214 -21.93 6.10 1.59
N ILE A 215 -20.69 6.14 1.09
CA ILE A 215 -19.69 5.08 1.20
C ILE A 215 -18.55 5.55 2.10
N LEU A 216 -18.35 4.87 3.22
CA LEU A 216 -17.21 5.10 4.11
C LEU A 216 -16.04 4.19 3.69
N ALA A 217 -14.93 4.79 3.27
CA ALA A 217 -13.70 4.12 2.86
C ALA A 217 -12.46 4.77 3.51
N THR A 218 -12.58 5.12 4.80
CA THR A 218 -11.61 5.94 5.54
C THR A 218 -10.45 5.16 6.18
N GLY A 219 -10.39 3.84 5.97
CA GLY A 219 -9.33 2.98 6.50
C GLY A 219 -9.45 2.66 8.00
N ALA A 220 -8.33 2.23 8.58
CA ALA A 220 -8.21 1.75 9.96
C ALA A 220 -8.30 2.88 11.03
N CYS A 221 -8.40 2.50 12.30
CA CYS A 221 -8.04 3.35 13.44
C CYS A 221 -6.62 2.97 13.90
N GLY A 222 -5.62 3.48 13.18
CA GLY A 222 -4.21 3.19 13.42
C GLY A 222 -3.61 3.98 14.59
N ARG A 223 -4.08 5.22 14.80
CA ARG A 223 -3.65 6.08 15.93
C ARG A 223 -4.42 5.79 17.23
N LEU A 224 -4.73 4.53 17.49
CA LEU A 224 -5.41 4.12 18.71
C LEU A 224 -4.42 4.00 19.89
N GLY A 225 -3.42 3.12 19.78
CA GLY A 225 -2.33 3.02 20.75
C GLY A 225 -1.19 4.01 20.50
N LEU A 226 -0.24 4.12 21.44
CA LEU A 226 1.04 4.81 21.27
C LEU A 226 2.10 3.86 20.69
N PRO A 227 2.87 4.31 19.67
CA PRO A 227 3.93 3.50 19.09
C PRO A 227 5.15 3.42 20.01
N ALA A 228 5.88 2.31 19.92
CA ALA A 228 7.11 2.08 20.69
C ALA A 228 8.29 2.97 20.24
N SER A 229 8.19 3.62 19.08
CA SER A 229 9.24 4.49 18.51
C SER A 229 9.44 5.81 19.26
N GLY A 230 8.52 6.18 20.15
CA GLY A 230 8.54 7.46 20.88
C GLY A 230 8.04 8.66 20.06
N TYR A 231 7.69 8.48 18.78
CA TYR A 231 7.09 9.53 17.96
C TYR A 231 5.56 9.39 17.93
N LEU A 232 4.82 10.44 18.32
CA LEU A 232 3.35 10.40 18.42
C LEU A 232 2.65 9.92 17.13
N TYR A 233 3.20 10.28 15.98
CA TYR A 233 2.69 9.92 14.65
C TYR A 233 3.50 8.82 13.96
N GLY A 234 4.43 8.18 14.68
CA GLY A 234 5.23 7.08 14.17
C GLY A 234 4.53 5.73 14.26
N THR A 235 3.32 5.65 13.71
CA THR A 235 2.46 4.46 13.76
C THR A 235 2.75 3.48 12.62
N TYR A 236 2.30 2.24 12.76
CA TYR A 236 2.31 1.23 11.71
C TYR A 236 1.45 1.66 10.52
N GLU A 237 0.22 2.07 10.83
CA GLU A 237 -0.75 2.59 9.87
C GLU A 237 -0.44 4.04 9.48
N ASN A 238 -1.04 4.49 8.37
CA ASN A 238 -0.92 5.89 7.93
C ASN A 238 -1.29 6.86 9.07
N PRO A 239 -0.50 7.89 9.39
CA PRO A 239 -0.79 8.83 10.48
C PRO A 239 -2.10 9.63 10.31
N THR A 240 -2.73 9.58 9.15
CA THR A 240 -4.07 10.14 8.93
C THR A 240 -5.19 9.20 9.42
N ASN A 241 -4.93 7.91 9.66
CA ASN A 241 -5.91 6.92 10.12
C ASN A 241 -6.25 7.08 11.61
N ALA A 242 -7.19 7.98 11.92
CA ALA A 242 -7.59 8.34 13.29
C ALA A 242 -8.86 7.64 13.80
N GLY A 243 -9.50 6.79 12.98
CA GLY A 243 -10.78 6.16 13.33
C GLY A 243 -12.02 7.05 13.10
N ASP A 244 -11.92 8.05 12.22
CA ASP A 244 -13.03 8.92 11.81
C ASP A 244 -14.22 8.12 11.22
N GLY A 245 -13.96 7.15 10.34
CA GLY A 245 -15.01 6.28 9.80
C GLY A 245 -15.72 5.43 10.84
N TYR A 246 -14.99 4.90 11.82
CA TYR A 246 -15.56 4.12 12.92
C TYR A 246 -16.50 4.98 13.77
N ALA A 247 -16.03 6.17 14.15
CA ALA A 247 -16.83 7.13 14.89
C ALA A 247 -18.06 7.59 14.08
N MET A 248 -17.89 7.93 12.79
CA MET A 248 -19.01 8.33 11.93
C MET A 248 -20.06 7.23 11.77
N ALA A 249 -19.65 5.98 11.56
CA ALA A 249 -20.55 4.84 11.45
C ALA A 249 -21.33 4.61 12.76
N TYR A 250 -20.63 4.61 13.90
CA TYR A 250 -21.27 4.49 15.22
C TYR A 250 -22.30 5.60 15.47
N HIS A 251 -21.93 6.85 15.18
CA HIS A 251 -22.83 7.99 15.35
C HIS A 251 -24.00 8.00 14.37
N ALA A 252 -23.88 7.38 13.20
CA ALA A 252 -24.99 7.16 12.27
C ALA A 252 -25.93 6.02 12.70
N GLY A 253 -25.58 5.26 13.74
CA GLY A 253 -26.34 4.11 14.23
C GLY A 253 -26.01 2.80 13.51
N ALA A 254 -24.91 2.73 12.75
CA ALA A 254 -24.45 1.49 12.16
C ALA A 254 -23.89 0.57 13.24
N GLU A 255 -24.05 -0.74 13.03
CA GLU A 255 -23.45 -1.75 13.88
C GLU A 255 -21.97 -1.92 13.49
N LEU A 256 -21.12 -1.99 14.51
CA LEU A 256 -19.72 -2.38 14.42
C LEU A 256 -19.57 -3.75 15.06
N THR A 257 -18.62 -4.56 14.61
CA THR A 257 -18.44 -5.91 15.14
C THR A 257 -16.98 -6.28 15.29
N GLY A 258 -16.69 -7.18 16.23
CA GLY A 258 -15.35 -7.68 16.53
C GLY A 258 -14.35 -6.59 16.95
N ILE A 259 -14.84 -5.46 17.47
CA ILE A 259 -14.02 -4.31 17.88
C ILE A 259 -13.00 -4.69 18.97
N GLU A 260 -13.24 -5.77 19.72
CA GLU A 260 -12.34 -6.34 20.71
C GLU A 260 -11.16 -7.16 20.13
N CYS A 261 -11.18 -7.46 18.82
CA CYS A 261 -10.14 -8.17 18.07
C CYS A 261 -9.18 -7.15 17.43
N PHE A 262 -8.09 -6.83 18.13
CA PHE A 262 -7.19 -5.75 17.72
C PHE A 262 -6.20 -6.18 16.64
N GLN A 263 -5.84 -5.24 15.76
CA GLN A 263 -4.70 -5.42 14.85
C GLN A 263 -3.40 -5.15 15.62
N ILE A 264 -2.46 -6.09 15.55
CA ILE A 264 -1.12 -6.01 16.15
C ILE A 264 -0.11 -6.64 15.20
N ASN A 265 1.01 -5.95 14.97
CA ASN A 265 1.87 -6.19 13.81
C ASN A 265 3.38 -6.17 14.11
N PRO A 266 4.20 -7.10 13.58
CA PRO A 266 5.65 -6.96 13.52
C PRO A 266 6.13 -5.76 12.72
N LEU A 267 6.91 -4.92 13.39
CA LEU A 267 7.66 -3.81 12.80
C LEU A 267 9.16 -4.02 12.96
N ILE A 268 9.92 -3.24 12.20
CA ILE A 268 11.33 -3.00 12.50
C ILE A 268 11.40 -2.09 13.72
N LYS A 269 12.26 -2.40 14.69
CA LYS A 269 12.41 -1.58 15.89
C LYS A 269 12.79 -0.13 15.54
N ASP A 270 12.14 0.83 16.18
CA ASP A 270 12.33 2.29 16.01
C ASP A 270 12.06 2.81 14.59
N TYR A 271 11.35 2.04 13.76
CA TYR A 271 11.00 2.39 12.40
C TYR A 271 9.49 2.33 12.19
N ASN A 272 8.96 3.28 11.43
CA ASN A 272 7.53 3.35 11.14
C ASN A 272 7.23 2.55 9.85
N GLY A 273 7.33 1.23 9.94
CA GLY A 273 7.05 0.35 8.81
C GLY A 273 7.07 -1.14 9.18
N PRO A 274 6.37 -1.98 8.39
CA PRO A 274 6.35 -3.42 8.59
C PRO A 274 7.76 -4.02 8.54
N ALA A 275 7.97 -5.10 9.31
CA ALA A 275 9.20 -5.89 9.18
C ALA A 275 9.35 -6.50 7.77
N CYS A 276 8.23 -6.76 7.09
CA CYS A 276 8.13 -7.41 5.78
C CYS A 276 8.77 -8.81 5.77
N ALA A 277 8.59 -9.59 6.83
CA ALA A 277 9.09 -10.96 6.89
C ALA A 277 8.55 -11.81 5.73
N TYR A 278 7.30 -11.62 5.31
CA TYR A 278 6.71 -12.29 4.16
C TYR A 278 7.46 -12.05 2.83
N VAL A 279 8.19 -10.95 2.72
CA VAL A 279 9.05 -10.62 1.56
C VAL A 279 10.41 -11.29 1.72
N ALA A 280 10.97 -11.28 2.93
CA ALA A 280 12.28 -11.87 3.23
C ALA A 280 12.28 -13.40 3.19
N ASN A 281 11.19 -14.03 3.60
CA ASN A 281 11.11 -15.48 3.77
C ASN A 281 11.26 -16.26 2.46
N PRO A 282 10.65 -15.85 1.32
CA PRO A 282 10.92 -16.46 0.02
C PRO A 282 12.40 -16.46 -0.39
N PHE A 283 13.19 -15.52 0.12
CA PHE A 283 14.63 -15.45 -0.10
C PHE A 283 15.44 -16.23 0.96
N GLY A 284 14.78 -16.87 1.93
CA GLY A 284 15.41 -17.63 3.02
C GLY A 284 15.64 -16.84 4.31
N GLY A 285 15.07 -15.63 4.44
CA GLY A 285 15.01 -14.92 5.71
C GLY A 285 14.08 -15.61 6.71
N TYR A 286 14.29 -15.41 8.01
CA TYR A 286 13.41 -15.93 9.07
C TYR A 286 13.62 -15.21 10.39
N GLN A 287 12.66 -15.29 11.32
CA GLN A 287 12.78 -14.65 12.63
C GLN A 287 13.56 -15.52 13.62
N VAL A 288 14.43 -14.89 14.40
CA VAL A 288 15.28 -15.52 15.41
C VAL A 288 15.33 -14.72 16.70
N ASN A 289 15.59 -15.40 17.81
CA ASN A 289 15.86 -14.77 19.10
C ASN A 289 17.34 -14.33 19.22
N ARG A 290 17.76 -13.83 20.40
CA ARG A 290 19.14 -13.39 20.67
C ARG A 290 20.20 -14.48 20.48
N HIS A 291 19.80 -15.75 20.52
CA HIS A 291 20.69 -16.90 20.35
C HIS A 291 20.79 -17.35 18.88
N GLY A 292 20.03 -16.73 17.97
CA GLY A 292 19.94 -17.13 16.57
C GLY A 292 19.00 -18.32 16.34
N GLU A 293 18.21 -18.70 17.33
CA GLU A 293 17.26 -19.81 17.25
C GLU A 293 15.93 -19.33 16.67
N ARG A 294 15.38 -20.10 15.73
CA ARG A 294 14.04 -19.87 15.19
C ARG A 294 12.99 -20.27 16.24
N PHE A 295 11.99 -19.42 16.44
CA PHE A 295 10.94 -19.65 17.45
C PHE A 295 9.51 -19.60 16.88
N VAL A 296 9.34 -19.20 15.62
CA VAL A 296 8.04 -19.18 14.93
C VAL A 296 8.00 -20.25 13.83
N ASP A 297 7.02 -21.13 13.90
CA ASP A 297 6.83 -22.23 12.93
C ASP A 297 6.08 -21.79 11.66
N SER A 298 5.21 -20.77 11.77
CA SER A 298 4.38 -20.26 10.68
C SER A 298 4.46 -18.75 10.59
N ASP A 299 4.89 -18.24 9.44
CA ASP A 299 5.04 -16.81 9.17
C ASP A 299 3.72 -16.12 8.77
N TYR A 300 2.61 -16.87 8.70
CA TYR A 300 1.29 -16.28 8.49
C TYR A 300 0.86 -15.44 9.70
N TRP A 301 0.42 -14.23 9.38
CA TRP A 301 0.02 -13.27 10.39
C TRP A 301 -1.27 -13.69 11.09
N SER A 302 -1.16 -13.98 12.37
CA SER A 302 -2.30 -14.33 13.20
C SER A 302 -2.04 -13.84 14.61
N GLY A 303 -3.11 -13.65 15.37
CA GLY A 303 -2.96 -13.29 16.78
C GLY A 303 -2.23 -14.37 17.60
N GLN A 304 -2.25 -15.63 17.17
CA GLN A 304 -1.44 -16.70 17.78
C GLN A 304 0.06 -16.48 17.54
N MET A 305 0.47 -16.21 16.30
CA MET A 305 1.86 -15.86 15.97
C MET A 305 2.31 -14.61 16.74
N MET A 306 1.41 -13.65 16.97
CA MET A 306 1.66 -12.47 17.81
C MET A 306 1.85 -12.79 19.28
N ALA A 307 1.11 -13.77 19.82
CA ALA A 307 1.30 -14.22 21.20
C ALA A 307 2.68 -14.86 21.38
N GLU A 308 3.12 -15.68 20.42
CA GLU A 308 4.46 -16.28 20.40
C GLU A 308 5.57 -15.22 20.32
N PHE A 309 5.41 -14.25 19.42
CA PHE A 309 6.34 -13.13 19.28
C PHE A 309 6.42 -12.29 20.56
N ALA A 310 5.29 -11.95 21.16
CA ALA A 310 5.24 -11.16 22.40
C ALA A 310 5.88 -11.91 23.56
N ALA A 311 5.62 -13.21 23.68
CA ALA A 311 6.22 -14.06 24.70
C ALA A 311 7.74 -14.16 24.53
N GLU A 312 8.24 -14.30 23.30
CA GLU A 312 9.67 -14.36 23.03
C GLU A 312 10.36 -13.03 23.38
N VAL A 313 9.79 -11.89 22.95
CA VAL A 313 10.31 -10.54 23.26
C VAL A 313 10.32 -10.27 24.78
N ALA A 314 9.31 -10.74 25.51
CA ALA A 314 9.21 -10.56 26.95
C ALA A 314 10.10 -11.54 27.77
N SER A 315 10.69 -12.54 27.13
CA SER A 315 11.55 -13.55 27.78
C SER A 315 13.02 -13.14 27.85
N ASP A 316 13.85 -13.94 28.53
CA ASP A 316 15.31 -13.77 28.57
C ASP A 316 16.03 -14.09 27.23
N ARG A 317 15.27 -14.62 26.26
CA ARG A 317 15.71 -14.91 24.89
C ARG A 317 15.50 -13.73 23.94
N GLY A 318 14.74 -12.70 24.31
CA GLY A 318 14.68 -11.45 23.55
C GLY A 318 16.02 -10.70 23.53
N PRO A 319 16.26 -9.78 22.59
CA PRO A 319 15.36 -9.30 21.53
C PRO A 319 15.23 -10.28 20.34
N VAL A 320 14.31 -9.95 19.43
CA VAL A 320 14.02 -10.72 18.20
C VAL A 320 14.58 -10.00 16.99
N TYR A 321 15.10 -10.77 16.02
CA TYR A 321 15.67 -10.28 14.78
C TYR A 321 15.08 -10.99 13.56
N LEU A 322 14.92 -10.26 12.45
CA LEU A 322 14.79 -10.84 11.12
C LEU A 322 16.18 -11.17 10.60
N LYS A 323 16.46 -12.45 10.45
CA LYS A 323 17.76 -12.97 10.02
C LYS A 323 17.94 -12.83 8.51
N LEU A 324 18.92 -12.05 8.09
CA LEU A 324 19.23 -11.77 6.67
C LEU A 324 20.73 -11.93 6.34
N SER A 325 21.60 -11.86 7.35
CA SER A 325 23.07 -11.87 7.19
C SER A 325 23.66 -13.15 6.58
N HIS A 326 22.90 -14.26 6.57
CA HIS A 326 23.30 -15.51 5.94
C HIS A 326 22.96 -15.58 4.44
N LEU A 327 22.18 -14.62 3.92
CA LEU A 327 21.71 -14.65 2.55
C LEU A 327 22.83 -14.33 1.55
N PRO A 328 22.81 -14.95 0.36
CA PRO A 328 23.76 -14.62 -0.69
C PRO A 328 23.51 -13.21 -1.24
N GLU A 329 24.54 -12.61 -1.82
CA GLU A 329 24.54 -11.22 -2.33
C GLU A 329 23.36 -10.91 -3.26
N GLU A 330 23.01 -11.85 -4.13
CA GLU A 330 21.90 -11.72 -5.07
C GLU A 330 20.55 -11.55 -4.34
N SER A 331 20.31 -12.36 -3.30
CA SER A 331 19.10 -12.28 -2.49
C SER A 331 19.04 -11.00 -1.66
N VAL A 332 20.17 -10.58 -1.08
CA VAL A 332 20.26 -9.31 -0.35
C VAL A 332 19.96 -8.13 -1.27
N SER A 333 20.60 -8.09 -2.45
CA SER A 333 20.38 -7.03 -3.45
C SER A 333 18.92 -6.96 -3.92
N ALA A 334 18.27 -8.12 -4.12
CA ALA A 334 16.86 -8.19 -4.47
C ALA A 334 15.96 -7.66 -3.33
N LEU A 335 16.26 -8.03 -2.08
CA LEU A 335 15.54 -7.54 -0.91
C LEU A 335 15.70 -6.03 -0.71
N GLU A 336 16.91 -5.49 -0.84
CA GLU A 336 17.17 -4.05 -0.79
C GLU A 336 16.35 -3.32 -1.86
N THR A 337 16.33 -3.85 -3.08
CA THR A 337 15.54 -3.28 -4.18
C THR A 337 14.06 -3.25 -3.84
N ILE A 338 13.46 -4.36 -3.39
CA ILE A 338 12.03 -4.42 -3.07
C ILE A 338 11.70 -3.53 -1.86
N LEU A 339 12.43 -3.72 -0.76
CA LEU A 339 12.11 -3.13 0.54
C LEU A 339 12.46 -1.64 0.61
N HIS A 340 13.50 -1.19 -0.09
CA HIS A 340 13.95 0.22 -0.07
C HIS A 340 13.41 1.06 -1.22
N SER A 341 12.71 0.47 -2.20
CA SER A 341 12.11 1.25 -3.30
C SER A 341 10.58 1.20 -3.34
N THR A 342 9.98 0.08 -2.95
CA THR A 342 8.54 -0.14 -3.06
C THR A 342 7.86 -0.10 -1.69
N GLU A 343 8.22 -1.03 -0.79
CA GLU A 343 7.55 -1.13 0.52
C GLU A 343 7.68 0.15 1.34
N ARG A 344 8.91 0.59 1.62
CA ARG A 344 9.15 1.87 2.28
C ARG A 344 10.48 2.50 1.81
N PRO A 345 10.44 3.56 0.99
CA PRO A 345 11.65 4.23 0.51
C PRO A 345 12.60 4.73 1.61
N THR A 346 12.07 5.03 2.79
CA THR A 346 12.86 5.49 3.94
C THR A 346 13.61 4.36 4.66
N ARG A 347 13.35 3.09 4.33
CA ARG A 347 13.99 1.93 4.99
C ARG A 347 15.49 1.87 4.70
N GLY A 348 15.89 2.14 3.45
CA GLY A 348 17.30 2.22 3.08
C GLY A 348 18.04 3.31 3.86
N THR A 349 17.48 4.52 3.88
CA THR A 349 18.04 5.64 4.66
C THR A 349 18.07 5.38 6.17
N PHE A 350 17.09 4.63 6.68
CA PHE A 350 17.01 4.25 8.09
C PHE A 350 18.15 3.30 8.48
N HIS A 351 18.44 2.29 7.66
CA HIS A 351 19.54 1.36 7.90
C HIS A 351 20.90 2.03 7.71
N SER A 352 21.08 2.81 6.63
CA SER A 352 22.32 3.53 6.39
C SER A 352 22.65 4.52 7.50
N GLY A 353 21.64 5.23 8.02
CA GLY A 353 21.80 6.17 9.15
C GLY A 353 22.24 5.50 10.46
N ARG A 354 22.06 4.18 10.59
CA ARG A 354 22.55 3.37 11.72
C ARG A 354 23.85 2.63 11.42
N GLY A 355 24.37 2.72 10.20
CA GLY A 355 25.49 1.90 9.76
C GLY A 355 25.16 0.41 9.70
N HIS A 356 23.89 0.06 9.53
CA HIS A 356 23.45 -1.33 9.38
C HIS A 356 23.39 -1.72 7.90
N ASP A 357 23.87 -2.92 7.60
CA ASP A 357 23.84 -3.54 6.27
C ASP A 357 23.36 -4.99 6.44
N TYR A 358 22.41 -5.43 5.62
CA TYR A 358 21.84 -6.78 5.70
C TYR A 358 22.89 -7.88 5.55
N ARG A 359 24.03 -7.61 4.90
CA ARG A 359 25.16 -8.55 4.75
C ARG A 359 25.88 -8.84 6.07
N THR A 360 25.73 -7.96 7.05
CA THR A 360 26.50 -7.99 8.30
C THR A 360 25.64 -7.90 9.55
N HIS A 361 24.39 -7.42 9.43
CA HIS A 361 23.49 -7.17 10.54
C HIS A 361 22.10 -7.75 10.25
N ASP A 362 21.59 -8.55 11.19
CA ASP A 362 20.19 -8.95 11.22
C ASP A 362 19.33 -7.77 11.72
N VAL A 363 18.06 -7.69 11.30
CA VAL A 363 17.21 -6.51 11.57
C VAL A 363 16.41 -6.72 12.85
N GLU A 364 16.66 -5.92 13.88
CA GLU A 364 15.89 -5.99 15.14
C GLU A 364 14.42 -5.65 14.91
N MET A 365 13.53 -6.46 15.47
CA MET A 365 12.08 -6.38 15.30
C MET A 365 11.37 -6.04 16.61
N HIS A 366 10.17 -5.48 16.51
CA HIS A 366 9.27 -5.21 17.63
C HIS A 366 7.80 -5.44 17.22
N ILE A 367 6.88 -5.35 18.17
CA ILE A 367 5.42 -5.37 17.98
C ILE A 367 4.84 -3.96 17.97
N SER A 368 3.87 -3.70 17.09
CA SER A 368 3.22 -2.41 16.91
C SER A 368 2.29 -2.07 18.08
N GLU A 369 1.88 -0.81 18.12
CA GLU A 369 0.69 -0.40 18.84
C GLU A 369 -0.55 -1.16 18.36
N ILE A 370 -1.57 -1.19 19.21
CA ILE A 370 -2.89 -1.73 18.85
C ILE A 370 -3.62 -0.78 17.91
N GLY A 371 -4.40 -1.33 16.97
CA GLY A 371 -5.32 -0.59 16.11
C GLY A 371 -6.64 -1.33 15.86
N LEU A 372 -7.61 -0.64 15.26
CA LEU A 372 -8.82 -1.25 14.70
C LEU A 372 -8.68 -1.35 13.19
N CYS A 373 -8.82 -2.54 12.64
CA CYS A 373 -8.66 -2.78 11.21
C CYS A 373 -9.38 -4.05 10.79
N GLY A 374 -10.44 -3.90 10.01
CA GLY A 374 -11.22 -5.03 9.54
C GLY A 374 -10.50 -5.86 8.48
N GLY A 375 -9.55 -5.29 7.73
CA GLY A 375 -8.85 -6.01 6.66
C GLY A 375 -7.65 -6.85 7.13
N HIS A 376 -7.07 -6.54 8.28
CA HIS A 376 -5.94 -7.28 8.88
C HIS A 376 -6.32 -8.06 10.15
N SER A 377 -7.42 -7.68 10.79
CA SER A 377 -8.02 -8.38 11.95
C SER A 377 -9.52 -8.54 11.69
N ALA A 378 -10.36 -8.59 12.71
CA ALA A 378 -11.82 -8.68 12.57
C ALA A 378 -12.56 -7.51 13.23
N SER A 379 -11.93 -6.34 13.33
CA SER A 379 -12.50 -5.14 13.97
C SER A 379 -12.96 -4.10 12.94
N GLY A 380 -14.28 -3.91 12.78
CA GLY A 380 -14.79 -3.01 11.74
C GLY A 380 -16.27 -2.70 11.81
N VAL A 381 -16.75 -1.91 10.84
CA VAL A 381 -18.18 -1.70 10.57
C VAL A 381 -18.76 -2.99 9.98
N ARG A 382 -19.87 -3.47 10.54
CA ARG A 382 -20.55 -4.66 10.04
C ARG A 382 -21.10 -4.39 8.64
N VAL A 383 -20.76 -5.26 7.69
CA VAL A 383 -21.27 -5.20 6.32
C VAL A 383 -21.81 -6.55 5.85
N ASP A 384 -22.76 -6.52 4.91
CA ASP A 384 -23.15 -7.69 4.15
C ASP A 384 -22.22 -7.96 2.94
N ASP A 385 -22.54 -8.97 2.15
CA ASP A 385 -21.82 -9.35 0.93
C ASP A 385 -21.99 -8.37 -0.25
N HIS A 386 -22.70 -7.26 -0.03
CA HIS A 386 -22.84 -6.12 -0.94
C HIS A 386 -22.21 -4.84 -0.35
N ALA A 387 -21.41 -4.96 0.71
CA ALA A 387 -20.78 -3.85 1.44
C ALA A 387 -21.77 -2.91 2.16
N ARG A 388 -23.05 -3.29 2.31
CA ARG A 388 -24.06 -2.48 2.98
C ARG A 388 -23.91 -2.61 4.49
N THR A 389 -23.98 -1.48 5.20
CA THR A 389 -24.08 -1.48 6.66
C THR A 389 -25.52 -1.76 7.12
N THR A 390 -25.72 -1.83 8.44
CA THR A 390 -27.08 -1.93 9.01
C THR A 390 -27.90 -0.66 8.90
N VAL A 391 -27.28 0.47 8.54
CA VAL A 391 -27.98 1.72 8.20
C VAL A 391 -28.24 1.74 6.69
N PRO A 392 -29.50 1.80 6.24
CA PRO A 392 -29.83 1.87 4.83
C PRO A 392 -29.10 3.02 4.11
N ARG A 393 -28.58 2.70 2.91
CA ARG A 393 -27.82 3.60 2.04
C ARG A 393 -26.48 4.10 2.61
N LEU A 394 -26.02 3.50 3.70
CA LEU A 394 -24.67 3.63 4.20
C LEU A 394 -23.89 2.35 3.91
N TYR A 395 -22.70 2.51 3.34
CA TYR A 395 -21.79 1.43 2.97
C TYR A 395 -20.46 1.61 3.68
N ALA A 396 -19.73 0.52 3.89
CA ALA A 396 -18.35 0.56 4.37
C ALA A 396 -17.48 -0.36 3.52
N ALA A 397 -16.24 0.06 3.22
CA ALA A 397 -15.30 -0.71 2.41
C ALA A 397 -13.85 -0.49 2.86
N GLY A 398 -12.94 -1.38 2.41
CA GLY A 398 -11.54 -1.39 2.83
C GLY A 398 -11.35 -1.82 4.28
N ASP A 399 -10.29 -1.35 4.93
CA ASP A 399 -9.96 -1.70 6.33
C ASP A 399 -10.98 -1.20 7.37
N LEU A 400 -11.96 -0.39 6.95
CA LEU A 400 -13.07 0.02 7.81
C LEU A 400 -14.15 -1.07 7.92
N ALA A 401 -14.38 -1.83 6.84
CA ALA A 401 -15.38 -2.88 6.81
C ALA A 401 -14.86 -4.12 7.54
N CYS A 402 -15.70 -4.75 8.37
CA CYS A 402 -15.36 -5.97 9.07
C CYS A 402 -15.39 -7.17 8.10
N VAL A 403 -14.34 -7.31 7.29
CA VAL A 403 -14.11 -8.45 6.40
C VAL A 403 -12.68 -8.95 6.63
N PRO A 404 -12.50 -9.93 7.52
CA PRO A 404 -11.17 -10.29 8.03
C PRO A 404 -10.25 -10.79 6.94
N HIS A 405 -8.98 -10.38 7.01
CA HIS A 405 -7.92 -10.79 6.08
C HIS A 405 -8.26 -10.51 4.60
N ASN A 406 -9.05 -9.46 4.33
CA ASN A 406 -9.38 -9.07 2.96
C ASN A 406 -8.19 -8.35 2.26
N TYR A 407 -7.31 -7.71 3.04
CA TYR A 407 -6.19 -6.88 2.60
C TYR A 407 -6.54 -5.99 1.39
N MET A 408 -5.53 -5.69 0.56
CA MET A 408 -5.68 -4.80 -0.58
C MET A 408 -6.68 -5.29 -1.63
N ILE A 409 -6.67 -6.58 -1.98
CA ILE A 409 -7.58 -7.10 -3.01
C ILE A 409 -9.04 -7.02 -2.56
N GLY A 410 -9.31 -7.31 -1.29
CA GLY A 410 -10.62 -7.15 -0.68
C GLY A 410 -11.06 -5.71 -0.59
N ALA A 411 -10.15 -4.77 -0.32
CA ALA A 411 -10.46 -3.34 -0.36
C ALA A 411 -10.99 -2.91 -1.73
N PHE A 412 -10.38 -3.38 -2.82
CA PHE A 412 -10.87 -3.13 -4.18
C PHE A 412 -12.22 -3.79 -4.44
N VAL A 413 -12.39 -5.06 -4.07
CA VAL A 413 -13.64 -5.81 -4.28
C VAL A 413 -14.81 -5.17 -3.52
N PHE A 414 -14.62 -4.79 -2.25
CA PHE A 414 -15.67 -4.15 -1.46
C PHE A 414 -15.92 -2.70 -1.89
N GLY A 415 -14.91 -2.02 -2.43
CA GLY A 415 -15.10 -0.73 -3.12
C GLY A 415 -15.99 -0.87 -4.36
N ASP A 416 -15.71 -1.85 -5.22
CA ASP A 416 -16.51 -2.17 -6.41
C ASP A 416 -17.96 -2.51 -6.05
N LEU A 417 -18.16 -3.41 -5.07
CA LEU A 417 -19.48 -3.77 -4.55
C LEU A 417 -20.26 -2.56 -4.04
N ALA A 418 -19.64 -1.72 -3.19
CA ALA A 418 -20.27 -0.54 -2.64
C ALA A 418 -20.64 0.46 -3.74
N GLY A 419 -19.73 0.72 -4.69
CA GLY A 419 -19.98 1.64 -5.80
C GLY A 419 -21.12 1.18 -6.71
N ALA A 420 -21.17 -0.11 -7.05
CA ALA A 420 -22.20 -0.68 -7.92
C ALA A 420 -23.60 -0.71 -7.26
N ASP A 421 -23.67 -0.90 -5.94
CA ASP A 421 -24.96 -0.89 -5.24
C ASP A 421 -25.44 0.52 -4.90
N ALA A 422 -24.51 1.42 -4.53
CA ALA A 422 -24.82 2.81 -4.21
C ALA A 422 -25.26 3.63 -5.44
N SER A 423 -24.79 3.30 -6.65
CA SER A 423 -25.15 3.99 -7.89
C SER A 423 -26.63 3.85 -8.28
N ARG A 424 -27.39 3.02 -7.57
CA ARG A 424 -28.84 2.83 -7.74
C ARG A 424 -29.67 3.97 -7.14
N TYR A 425 -29.07 4.86 -6.36
CA TYR A 425 -29.76 5.94 -5.67
C TYR A 425 -29.39 7.30 -6.25
N THR A 426 -30.37 8.20 -6.27
CA THR A 426 -30.17 9.60 -6.64
C THR A 426 -30.06 10.48 -5.41
N ALA A 427 -29.50 11.68 -5.60
CA ALA A 427 -29.38 12.70 -4.56
C ALA A 427 -30.63 12.87 -3.68
N TYR A 428 -30.41 13.10 -2.38
CA TYR A 428 -31.48 13.35 -1.42
C TYR A 428 -32.10 14.75 -1.60
N GLU A 429 -33.41 14.81 -1.79
CA GLU A 429 -34.14 16.06 -2.06
C GLU A 429 -34.72 16.74 -0.80
N GLY A 430 -34.63 16.11 0.37
CA GLY A 430 -35.17 16.67 1.61
C GLY A 430 -34.23 17.64 2.33
N GLU A 431 -34.73 18.28 3.39
CA GLU A 431 -33.90 19.09 4.28
C GLU A 431 -32.94 18.20 5.09
N LEU A 432 -31.70 18.67 5.24
CA LEU A 432 -30.71 18.02 6.10
C LEU A 432 -31.07 18.23 7.58
N PRO A 433 -30.80 17.24 8.45
CA PRO A 433 -31.11 17.33 9.88
C PRO A 433 -30.32 18.43 10.59
N ALA A 434 -30.98 19.52 10.95
CA ALA A 434 -30.37 20.73 11.50
C ALA A 434 -29.70 20.52 12.89
N ASP A 435 -30.19 19.56 13.66
CA ASP A 435 -29.58 19.13 14.93
C ASP A 435 -28.21 18.49 14.70
N GLN A 436 -28.12 17.54 13.77
CA GLN A 436 -26.86 16.86 13.44
C GLN A 436 -25.84 17.82 12.80
N LEU A 437 -26.29 18.78 11.99
CA LEU A 437 -25.44 19.84 11.44
C LEU A 437 -24.84 20.72 12.56
N ARG A 438 -25.64 21.08 13.56
CA ARG A 438 -25.18 21.86 14.71
C ARG A 438 -24.18 21.09 15.57
N GLU A 439 -24.40 19.79 15.77
CA GLU A 439 -23.45 18.93 16.48
C GLU A 439 -22.12 18.80 15.74
N ALA A 440 -22.15 18.63 14.42
CA ALA A 440 -20.95 18.59 13.59
C ALA A 440 -20.17 19.91 13.67
N HIS A 441 -20.88 21.04 13.54
CA HIS A 441 -20.32 22.38 13.66
C HIS A 441 -19.67 22.62 15.02
N GLU A 442 -20.35 22.26 16.11
CA GLU A 442 -19.81 22.39 17.47
C GLU A 442 -18.56 21.51 17.67
N LEU A 443 -18.56 20.27 17.16
CA LEU A 443 -17.40 19.38 17.23
C LEU A 443 -16.17 20.00 16.56
N ILE A 444 -16.36 20.62 15.39
CA ILE A 444 -15.28 21.22 14.59
C ILE A 444 -14.78 22.50 15.25
N TYR A 445 -15.67 23.44 15.57
CA TYR A 445 -15.28 24.83 15.84
C TYR A 445 -15.19 25.19 17.32
N ARG A 446 -15.62 24.32 18.26
CA ARG A 446 -15.43 24.59 19.70
C ARG A 446 -13.99 24.97 20.09
N PRO A 447 -12.92 24.41 19.51
CA PRO A 447 -11.56 24.73 19.94
C PRO A 447 -11.15 26.19 19.64
N LEU A 448 -11.77 26.85 18.65
CA LEU A 448 -11.55 28.27 18.36
C LEU A 448 -12.03 29.19 19.48
N ARG A 449 -12.94 28.72 20.34
CA ARG A 449 -13.43 29.49 21.51
C ARG A 449 -12.44 29.45 22.67
N ASN A 450 -11.43 28.59 22.62
CA ASN A 450 -10.38 28.48 23.62
C ASN A 450 -8.98 28.40 22.98
N PRO A 451 -8.53 29.40 22.21
CA PRO A 451 -7.30 29.32 21.41
C PRO A 451 -6.01 29.15 22.23
N ASP A 452 -6.06 29.37 23.54
CA ASP A 452 -4.97 29.17 24.50
C ASP A 452 -5.15 27.90 25.37
N GLY A 453 -6.13 27.06 25.04
CA GLY A 453 -6.36 25.78 25.68
C GLY A 453 -5.22 24.79 25.45
N PRO A 454 -5.24 23.61 26.14
CA PRO A 454 -4.23 22.59 25.95
C PRO A 454 -4.10 22.21 24.46
N PRO A 455 -2.88 22.22 23.90
CA PRO A 455 -2.68 21.88 22.51
C PRO A 455 -2.96 20.39 22.30
N GLN A 456 -3.47 20.04 21.12
CA GLN A 456 -3.92 18.69 20.86
C GLN A 456 -2.85 17.58 21.05
N PRO A 457 -1.53 17.76 20.81
CA PRO A 457 -0.59 16.65 20.95
C PRO A 457 -0.49 16.18 22.40
N GLN A 458 -0.67 17.09 23.37
CA GLN A 458 -0.63 16.75 24.79
C GLN A 458 -1.87 15.94 25.19
N VAL A 459 -3.05 16.34 24.70
CA VAL A 459 -4.32 15.65 24.96
C VAL A 459 -4.34 14.30 24.24
N GLU A 460 -3.90 14.24 22.98
CA GLU A 460 -3.77 13.00 22.20
C GLU A 460 -2.81 12.02 22.87
N TYR A 461 -1.62 12.48 23.28
CA TYR A 461 -0.64 11.65 23.99
C TYR A 461 -1.22 11.09 25.28
N LYS A 462 -1.87 11.93 26.11
CA LYS A 462 -2.49 11.51 27.37
C LYS A 462 -3.57 10.45 27.14
N LEU A 463 -4.43 10.64 26.14
CA LEU A 463 -5.49 9.69 25.76
C LEU A 463 -4.89 8.34 25.34
N ARG A 464 -3.97 8.35 24.38
CA ARG A 464 -3.38 7.12 23.83
C ARG A 464 -2.46 6.41 24.83
N ARG A 465 -1.90 7.13 25.81
CA ARG A 465 -1.21 6.51 26.96
C ARG A 465 -2.17 5.65 27.78
N PHE A 466 -3.38 6.13 28.06
CA PHE A 466 -4.38 5.31 28.77
C PHE A 466 -4.80 4.08 27.96
N VAL A 467 -4.85 4.17 26.63
CA VAL A 467 -5.06 3.01 25.76
C VAL A 467 -3.95 1.98 25.97
N ASN A 468 -2.67 2.39 25.93
CA ASN A 468 -1.54 1.47 26.13
C ASN A 468 -1.51 0.87 27.55
N ASP A 469 -1.80 1.67 28.57
CA ASP A 469 -1.73 1.23 29.97
C ASP A 469 -2.83 0.22 30.32
N TYR A 470 -4.02 0.36 29.72
CA TYR A 470 -5.22 -0.30 30.22
C TYR A 470 -6.02 -1.11 29.19
N VAL A 471 -5.87 -0.84 27.89
CA VAL A 471 -6.64 -1.51 26.82
C VAL A 471 -5.79 -2.52 26.06
N ALA A 472 -4.49 -2.23 25.89
CA ALA A 472 -3.57 -3.12 25.20
C ALA A 472 -3.47 -4.50 25.90
N PRO A 473 -3.38 -5.60 25.13
CA PRO A 473 -3.19 -6.92 25.69
C PRO A 473 -1.80 -7.04 26.37
N PRO A 474 -1.68 -7.85 27.44
CA PRO A 474 -2.74 -8.67 28.02
C PRO A 474 -3.77 -7.84 28.83
N LYS A 475 -5.05 -8.17 28.65
CA LYS A 475 -6.21 -7.42 29.17
C LYS A 475 -6.72 -8.00 30.50
N SER A 476 -7.46 -7.20 31.26
CA SER A 476 -8.27 -7.67 32.40
C SER A 476 -9.45 -6.73 32.66
N GLY A 477 -10.51 -7.23 33.31
CA GLY A 477 -11.70 -6.45 33.65
C GLY A 477 -11.37 -5.19 34.44
N ALA A 478 -10.48 -5.31 35.42
CA ALA A 478 -9.99 -4.18 36.21
C ALA A 478 -9.25 -3.11 35.36
N ARG A 479 -8.36 -3.52 34.45
CA ARG A 479 -7.66 -2.56 33.57
C ARG A 479 -8.65 -1.86 32.64
N LEU A 480 -9.51 -2.62 31.98
CA LEU A 480 -10.52 -2.08 31.06
C LEU A 480 -11.49 -1.11 31.77
N SER A 481 -11.88 -1.42 33.01
CA SER A 481 -12.72 -0.54 33.83
C SER A 481 -12.02 0.79 34.17
N LEU A 482 -10.74 0.75 34.52
CA LEU A 482 -9.94 1.97 34.71
C LEU A 482 -9.77 2.77 33.41
N ALA A 483 -9.71 2.10 32.25
CA ALA A 483 -9.69 2.76 30.95
C ALA A 483 -10.98 3.58 30.73
N LEU A 484 -12.14 2.98 31.00
CA LEU A 484 -13.45 3.65 30.85
C LEU A 484 -13.56 4.88 31.75
N GLU A 485 -13.15 4.77 33.02
CA GLU A 485 -13.08 5.93 33.91
C GLU A 485 -12.15 7.03 33.39
N ALA A 486 -10.99 6.64 32.85
CA ALA A 486 -10.05 7.59 32.27
C ALA A 486 -10.66 8.28 31.03
N PHE A 487 -11.33 7.55 30.14
CA PHE A 487 -11.96 8.12 28.94
C PHE A 487 -13.14 9.02 29.27
N GLU A 488 -13.86 8.78 30.37
CA GLU A 488 -14.88 9.69 30.87
C GLU A 488 -14.25 10.99 31.38
N ARG A 489 -13.17 10.92 32.18
CA ARG A 489 -12.41 12.10 32.62
C ARG A 489 -11.84 12.90 31.44
N MET A 490 -11.38 12.21 30.39
CA MET A 490 -10.82 12.85 29.19
C MET A 490 -11.83 13.72 28.43
N ARG A 491 -13.16 13.59 28.66
CA ARG A 491 -14.16 14.47 28.04
C ARG A 491 -13.89 15.95 28.34
N ALA A 492 -13.51 16.27 29.57
CA ALA A 492 -13.20 17.64 29.98
C ALA A 492 -11.92 18.15 29.30
N ASP A 493 -10.87 17.33 29.24
CA ASP A 493 -9.61 17.66 28.58
C ASP A 493 -9.81 17.91 27.07
N ILE A 494 -10.60 17.05 26.42
CA ILE A 494 -10.95 17.16 24.98
C ILE A 494 -11.83 18.39 24.71
N ALA A 495 -12.76 18.72 25.60
CA ALA A 495 -13.58 19.91 25.49
C ALA A 495 -12.77 21.20 25.69
N ALA A 496 -11.69 21.15 26.47
CA ALA A 496 -10.82 22.28 26.76
C ALA A 496 -9.74 22.53 25.68
N MET A 497 -9.54 21.63 24.70
CA MET A 497 -8.53 21.82 23.67
C MET A 497 -8.65 23.16 22.93
N GLY A 498 -7.52 23.75 22.59
CA GLY A 498 -7.44 24.98 21.81
C GLY A 498 -6.97 24.76 20.39
N ALA A 499 -7.47 25.60 19.47
CA ALA A 499 -6.99 25.71 18.10
C ALA A 499 -7.04 27.17 17.62
N ARG A 500 -6.15 27.50 16.68
CA ARG A 500 -6.05 28.81 16.01
C ARG A 500 -6.10 28.67 14.49
N THR A 501 -5.81 27.48 13.96
CA THR A 501 -5.77 27.21 12.52
C THR A 501 -6.72 26.08 12.10
N PRO A 502 -7.16 26.03 10.83
CA PRO A 502 -7.94 24.90 10.29
C PRO A 502 -7.25 23.54 10.48
N HIS A 503 -5.92 23.50 10.38
CA HIS A 503 -5.17 22.28 10.62
C HIS A 503 -5.29 21.80 12.07
N GLU A 504 -5.18 22.71 13.05
CA GLU A 504 -5.36 22.37 14.46
C GLU A 504 -6.81 21.92 14.75
N LEU A 505 -7.82 22.52 14.10
CA LEU A 505 -9.21 22.01 14.20
C LEU A 505 -9.32 20.57 13.73
N MET A 506 -8.66 20.24 12.61
CA MET A 506 -8.62 18.88 12.09
C MET A 506 -8.03 17.92 13.13
N ARG A 507 -6.89 18.30 13.71
CA ARG A 507 -6.24 17.47 14.74
C ARG A 507 -7.08 17.34 16.02
N CYS A 508 -7.77 18.40 16.47
CA CYS A 508 -8.68 18.34 17.60
C CYS A 508 -9.89 17.41 17.37
N ALA A 509 -10.47 17.43 16.16
CA ALA A 509 -11.54 16.52 15.79
C ALA A 509 -11.04 15.06 15.78
N GLU A 510 -9.83 14.80 15.25
CA GLU A 510 -9.21 13.46 15.26
C GLU A 510 -9.08 12.89 16.68
N VAL A 511 -8.70 13.70 17.69
CA VAL A 511 -8.65 13.24 19.10
C VAL A 511 -10.02 12.80 19.61
N THR A 512 -11.11 13.43 19.15
CA THR A 512 -12.46 13.01 19.51
C THR A 512 -12.78 11.62 18.94
N PHE A 513 -12.41 11.36 17.68
CA PHE A 513 -12.60 10.05 17.06
C PHE A 513 -11.77 8.94 17.72
N ILE A 514 -10.51 9.24 18.06
CA ILE A 514 -9.64 8.30 18.79
C ILE A 514 -10.26 7.93 20.13
N ARG A 515 -10.86 8.89 20.84
CA ARG A 515 -11.52 8.64 22.13
C ARG A 515 -12.77 7.77 21.98
N ASP A 516 -13.58 7.99 20.94
CA ASP A 516 -14.73 7.14 20.64
C ASP A 516 -14.28 5.70 20.34
N CYS A 517 -13.27 5.54 19.50
CA CYS A 517 -12.68 4.22 19.19
C CYS A 517 -12.10 3.55 20.44
N ALA A 518 -11.43 4.29 21.31
CA ALA A 518 -10.87 3.78 22.56
C ALA A 518 -11.95 3.29 23.53
N GLU A 519 -13.06 4.02 23.67
CA GLU A 519 -14.19 3.56 24.47
C GLU A 519 -14.84 2.31 23.87
N MET A 520 -15.10 2.28 22.56
CA MET A 520 -15.65 1.10 21.88
C MET A 520 -14.75 -0.13 22.08
N ALA A 521 -13.43 0.03 21.91
CA ALA A 521 -12.43 -1.02 22.13
C ALA A 521 -12.43 -1.55 23.57
N ALA A 522 -12.48 -0.66 24.56
CA ALA A 522 -12.48 -1.03 25.98
C ALA A 522 -13.79 -1.72 26.39
N ARG A 523 -14.95 -1.20 26.00
CA ARG A 523 -16.25 -1.80 26.33
C ARG A 523 -16.45 -3.15 25.64
N SER A 524 -16.08 -3.26 24.36
CA SER A 524 -16.16 -4.53 23.62
C SER A 524 -15.24 -5.57 24.27
N SER A 525 -14.03 -5.16 24.67
CA SER A 525 -13.10 -6.05 25.35
C SER A 525 -13.56 -6.46 26.75
N LEU A 526 -14.27 -5.58 27.46
CA LEU A 526 -14.82 -5.86 28.79
C LEU A 526 -16.00 -6.83 28.70
N ALA A 527 -16.84 -6.67 27.66
CA ALA A 527 -17.98 -7.51 27.38
C ALA A 527 -17.58 -8.98 27.16
N ARG A 528 -16.61 -9.22 26.26
CA ARG A 528 -16.13 -10.58 25.95
C ARG A 528 -15.29 -11.13 27.10
N THR A 529 -15.82 -12.12 27.82
CA THR A 529 -15.18 -12.75 29.00
C THR A 529 -14.55 -14.10 28.65
N GLU A 530 -13.74 -14.13 27.60
CA GLU A 530 -12.89 -15.25 27.18
C GLU A 530 -11.56 -14.73 26.62
N SER A 531 -10.66 -15.63 26.22
CA SER A 531 -9.49 -15.30 25.38
C SER A 531 -9.59 -16.04 24.05
N ARG A 532 -9.44 -15.31 22.94
CA ARG A 532 -9.57 -15.82 21.57
C ARG A 532 -8.65 -15.02 20.63
N TRP A 533 -8.27 -15.60 19.49
CA TRP A 533 -7.40 -14.96 18.50
C TRP A 533 -6.03 -14.58 19.06
N GLY A 534 -5.45 -15.39 19.96
CA GLY A 534 -4.16 -15.14 20.59
C GLY A 534 -4.05 -13.73 21.19
N LEU A 535 -2.99 -12.99 20.83
CA LEU A 535 -2.73 -11.66 21.40
C LEU A 535 -3.79 -10.61 21.02
N TYR A 536 -4.56 -10.81 19.94
CA TYR A 536 -5.56 -9.83 19.51
C TYR A 536 -6.69 -9.65 20.55
N HIS A 537 -6.99 -10.71 21.30
CA HIS A 537 -7.89 -10.67 22.45
C HIS A 537 -7.45 -11.65 23.54
N ASP A 538 -6.35 -11.31 24.22
CA ASP A 538 -5.83 -12.05 25.38
C ASP A 538 -6.30 -11.41 26.70
N ARG A 539 -7.08 -12.15 27.51
CA ARG A 539 -7.62 -11.76 28.83
C ARG A 539 -7.04 -12.65 29.94
N LEU A 540 -6.27 -12.06 30.85
CA LEU A 540 -5.63 -12.82 31.94
C LEU A 540 -6.62 -13.36 32.98
N ASP A 541 -7.74 -12.65 33.18
CA ASP A 541 -8.82 -13.05 34.08
C ASP A 541 -9.75 -14.10 33.45
N HIS A 542 -9.71 -14.24 32.12
CA HIS A 542 -10.45 -15.25 31.36
C HIS A 542 -9.55 -15.91 30.30
N PRO A 543 -8.52 -16.68 30.71
CA PRO A 543 -7.42 -17.08 29.82
C PRO A 543 -7.77 -18.18 28.81
N ARG A 544 -9.00 -18.71 28.84
CA ARG A 544 -9.43 -19.83 27.99
C ARG A 544 -10.47 -19.37 26.99
N ARG A 545 -10.43 -19.98 25.80
CA ARG A 545 -11.50 -19.92 24.81
C ARG A 545 -12.75 -20.61 25.34
N ASP A 546 -13.91 -20.00 25.16
CA ASP A 546 -15.23 -20.50 25.58
C ASP A 546 -16.22 -20.51 24.41
N ASP A 547 -16.17 -21.57 23.60
CA ASP A 547 -17.08 -21.74 22.46
C ASP A 547 -18.55 -21.95 22.89
N ALA A 548 -18.82 -22.32 24.16
CA ALA A 548 -20.20 -22.53 24.61
C ALA A 548 -20.94 -21.21 24.83
N SER A 549 -20.23 -20.19 25.34
CA SER A 549 -20.83 -18.87 25.63
C SER A 549 -20.56 -17.83 24.55
N TRP A 550 -19.41 -17.91 23.88
CA TRP A 550 -18.83 -16.80 23.10
C TRP A 550 -18.56 -17.11 21.62
N PHE A 551 -19.06 -18.24 21.10
CA PHE A 551 -19.02 -18.56 19.67
C PHE A 551 -20.05 -17.74 18.86
N HIS A 552 -19.89 -16.42 18.88
CA HIS A 552 -20.75 -15.45 18.22
C HIS A 552 -19.98 -14.16 17.91
N HIS A 553 -20.48 -13.39 16.96
CA HIS A 553 -20.07 -12.01 16.75
C HIS A 553 -20.55 -11.15 17.93
N LEU A 554 -19.74 -10.18 18.32
CA LEU A 554 -20.12 -9.17 19.29
C LEU A 554 -20.38 -7.86 18.54
N ASP A 555 -21.66 -7.57 18.31
CA ASP A 555 -22.07 -6.37 17.61
C ASP A 555 -22.31 -5.23 18.62
N LEU A 556 -21.79 -4.05 18.31
CA LEU A 556 -21.90 -2.82 19.07
C LEU A 556 -22.60 -1.75 18.21
N HIS A 557 -23.51 -1.00 18.82
CA HIS A 557 -24.17 0.12 18.15
C HIS A 557 -24.57 1.21 19.13
N LYS A 558 -24.91 2.38 18.58
CA LYS A 558 -25.49 3.48 19.34
C LYS A 558 -27.01 3.35 19.33
N SER A 559 -27.62 3.19 20.50
CA SER A 559 -29.07 3.09 20.60
C SER A 559 -29.76 4.46 20.49
N PRO A 560 -31.09 4.53 20.29
CA PRO A 560 -31.81 5.80 20.19
C PRO A 560 -31.71 6.70 21.42
N SER A 561 -31.38 6.14 22.60
CA SER A 561 -31.12 6.92 23.83
C SER A 561 -29.72 7.57 23.81
N GLY A 562 -28.87 7.18 22.87
CA GLY A 562 -27.47 7.57 22.77
C GLY A 562 -26.50 6.64 23.49
N ALA A 563 -26.99 5.57 24.13
CA ALA A 563 -26.17 4.59 24.82
C ALA A 563 -25.42 3.66 23.86
N MET A 564 -24.29 3.13 24.32
CA MET A 564 -23.50 2.13 23.60
C MET A 564 -23.96 0.73 24.03
N GLU A 565 -24.65 0.04 23.13
CA GLU A 565 -25.30 -1.24 23.43
C GLU A 565 -24.72 -2.39 22.60
N PHE A 566 -24.72 -3.58 23.19
CA PHE A 566 -24.16 -4.79 22.61
C PHE A 566 -25.21 -5.84 22.29
N ALA A 567 -24.95 -6.63 21.25
CA ALA A 567 -25.69 -7.83 20.90
C ALA A 567 -24.73 -8.98 20.56
N ALA A 568 -25.06 -10.18 21.02
CA ALA A 568 -24.41 -11.42 20.63
C ALA A 568 -25.13 -11.98 19.39
N ARG A 569 -24.53 -11.84 18.21
CA ARG A 569 -25.07 -12.37 16.95
C ARG A 569 -24.42 -13.72 16.63
N PRO A 570 -25.19 -14.82 16.58
CA PRO A 570 -24.65 -16.13 16.20
C PRO A 570 -23.91 -16.10 14.87
N VAL A 571 -22.83 -16.87 14.77
CA VAL A 571 -22.15 -17.11 13.49
C VAL A 571 -23.12 -17.82 12.55
N ALA A 572 -23.26 -17.33 11.32
CA ALA A 572 -24.13 -17.95 10.33
C ALA A 572 -23.62 -19.36 9.96
N PRO A 573 -24.52 -20.29 9.53
CA PRO A 573 -24.08 -21.56 8.98
C PRO A 573 -23.06 -21.35 7.85
N TYR A 574 -21.97 -22.09 7.90
CA TYR A 574 -20.90 -21.92 6.92
C TYR A 574 -21.33 -22.34 5.52
N LEU A 575 -20.87 -21.56 4.54
CA LEU A 575 -20.96 -21.87 3.12
C LEU A 575 -19.95 -22.97 2.74
N VAL A 576 -18.77 -22.92 3.36
CA VAL A 576 -17.68 -23.88 3.22
C VAL A 576 -17.44 -24.54 4.59
N PRO A 577 -17.71 -25.85 4.75
CA PRO A 577 -17.47 -26.55 6.00
C PRO A 577 -15.99 -26.49 6.41
N VAL A 578 -15.73 -26.30 7.70
CA VAL A 578 -14.36 -26.26 8.25
C VAL A 578 -14.30 -27.18 9.47
N ASP A 579 -13.43 -28.19 9.40
CA ASP A 579 -13.25 -29.15 10.49
C ASP A 579 -12.95 -28.45 11.82
N GLY A 580 -13.66 -28.87 12.87
CA GLY A 580 -13.54 -28.31 14.22
C GLY A 580 -14.51 -27.17 14.52
N PHE A 581 -15.29 -26.69 13.53
CA PHE A 581 -16.27 -25.62 13.70
C PHE A 581 -17.60 -25.97 13.03
N ASP A 582 -18.70 -25.87 13.77
CA ASP A 582 -20.06 -26.18 13.29
C ASP A 582 -21.08 -25.13 13.80
N PRO A 583 -21.12 -23.92 13.20
CA PRO A 583 -22.06 -22.89 13.59
C PRO A 583 -23.49 -23.28 13.23
N VAL A 584 -24.37 -23.29 14.23
CA VAL A 584 -25.80 -23.61 14.04
C VAL A 584 -26.65 -22.40 13.64
N GLY A 585 -26.10 -21.18 13.67
CA GLY A 585 -26.86 -19.93 13.50
C GLY A 585 -27.83 -19.65 14.64
N GLY A 586 -28.76 -18.71 14.41
CA GLY A 586 -29.82 -18.38 15.37
C GLY A 586 -30.16 -16.89 15.42
N ALA A 587 -31.07 -16.53 16.33
CA ALA A 587 -31.43 -15.13 16.55
C ALA A 587 -30.38 -14.41 17.42
N PRO A 588 -30.09 -13.13 17.17
CA PRO A 588 -29.23 -12.32 18.04
C PRO A 588 -29.79 -12.21 19.46
N ARG A 589 -28.91 -12.23 20.45
CA ARG A 589 -29.24 -12.01 21.86
C ARG A 589 -28.77 -10.60 22.27
N HIS A 590 -29.70 -9.77 22.69
CA HIS A 590 -29.38 -8.44 23.21
C HIS A 590 -28.65 -8.55 24.56
N LEU A 591 -27.52 -7.85 24.69
CA LEU A 591 -26.69 -7.81 25.91
C LEU A 591 -26.85 -6.48 26.67
N GLY A 592 -27.26 -5.41 25.98
CA GLY A 592 -27.44 -4.08 26.57
C GLY A 592 -26.12 -3.32 26.77
N GLU A 593 -26.11 -2.42 27.73
CA GLU A 593 -24.91 -1.65 28.10
C GLU A 593 -23.91 -2.49 28.91
N VAL A 594 -22.62 -2.24 28.68
CA VAL A 594 -21.53 -2.88 29.42
C VAL A 594 -20.91 -1.84 30.34
N HIS A 595 -21.01 -2.05 31.65
CA HIS A 595 -20.53 -1.13 32.67
C HIS A 595 -19.17 -1.57 33.24
N ALA A 596 -18.40 -0.59 33.72
CA ALA A 596 -17.15 -0.84 34.42
C ALA A 596 -17.38 -1.68 35.69
N GLU A 597 -16.44 -2.55 35.99
CA GLU A 597 -16.37 -3.31 37.25
C GLU A 597 -15.81 -2.43 38.37
N ASP A 598 -16.24 -2.66 39.60
CA ASP A 598 -15.69 -1.96 40.77
C ASP A 598 -14.22 -2.37 41.01
N VAL A 599 -13.30 -1.42 40.83
CA VAL A 599 -11.87 -1.61 41.11
C VAL A 599 -11.52 -1.02 42.48
N ALA A 600 -11.13 -1.85 43.44
CA ALA A 600 -10.73 -1.40 44.77
C ALA A 600 -9.42 -0.59 44.72
N THR A 601 -9.53 0.74 44.66
CA THR A 601 -8.39 1.68 44.63
C THR A 601 -7.93 2.12 46.02
N ALA A 602 -8.75 1.92 47.06
CA ALA A 602 -8.44 2.18 48.46
C ALA A 602 -9.09 1.15 49.40
N GLY A 603 -8.26 0.34 50.09
CA GLY A 603 -8.66 -0.69 51.06
C GLY A 603 -7.41 -1.31 51.72
N ALA A 604 -7.57 -1.99 52.86
CA ALA A 604 -6.46 -2.57 53.61
C ALA A 604 -5.70 -3.57 52.72
N ARG A 605 -4.51 -3.16 52.27
CA ARG A 605 -3.57 -4.03 51.59
C ARG A 605 -3.02 -4.98 52.65
N ASP A 606 -3.41 -6.24 52.62
CA ASP A 606 -2.70 -7.29 53.36
C ASP A 606 -1.29 -7.39 52.76
N VAL A 607 -0.40 -6.61 53.39
CA VAL A 607 1.06 -6.63 53.43
C VAL A 607 1.76 -7.36 52.28
N ALA A 608 2.39 -6.59 51.39
CA ALA A 608 3.46 -7.12 50.54
C ALA A 608 4.65 -7.56 51.42
N PRO A 609 5.27 -8.74 51.18
CA PRO A 609 6.41 -9.20 51.95
C PRO A 609 7.61 -8.28 51.70
N VAL A 610 7.97 -7.49 52.70
CA VAL A 610 9.23 -6.74 52.72
C VAL A 610 10.32 -7.71 53.21
N ALA A 611 11.34 -7.93 52.38
CA ALA A 611 12.54 -8.62 52.82
C ALA A 611 13.30 -7.71 53.81
N ALA A 612 13.24 -8.04 55.09
CA ALA A 612 14.13 -7.48 56.09
C ALA A 612 15.47 -8.22 56.06
N ARG A 613 16.59 -7.48 55.98
CA ARG A 613 17.75 -7.74 56.82
C ARG A 613 18.57 -6.46 57.07
N ALA A 614 19.09 -6.41 58.28
CA ALA A 614 19.48 -5.24 59.04
C ALA A 614 21.00 -5.11 59.24
N GLY A 615 21.43 -3.88 59.55
CA GLY A 615 22.62 -3.55 60.34
C GLY A 615 23.61 -2.64 59.63
N VAL A 616 24.21 -1.59 60.21
CA VAL A 616 24.26 -1.06 61.59
C VAL A 616 24.77 0.41 61.54
N ALA A 617 24.21 1.24 62.43
CA ALA A 617 24.71 2.46 63.10
C ALA A 617 25.16 3.75 62.36
N GLU A 618 24.47 4.84 62.74
CA GLU A 618 24.90 6.26 62.83
C GLU A 618 25.83 6.52 64.06
N PRO A 619 26.39 7.73 64.34
CA PRO A 619 26.06 9.08 63.83
C PRO A 619 27.24 10.05 63.53
N ALA A 620 26.93 11.21 62.93
CA ALA A 620 27.16 12.59 63.46
C ALA A 620 27.50 13.67 62.40
N GLU A 621 27.03 14.87 62.72
CA GLU A 621 26.99 16.17 62.03
C GLU A 621 28.28 16.69 61.35
N GLY A 622 28.12 17.55 60.32
CA GLY A 622 29.07 18.64 60.07
C GLY A 622 29.22 19.17 58.63
N ALA A 623 28.82 20.44 58.47
CA ALA A 623 29.43 21.50 57.63
C ALA A 623 29.15 21.59 56.10
N GLU A 624 29.09 22.87 55.69
CA GLU A 624 28.67 23.50 54.43
C GLU A 624 29.49 23.13 53.17
N PRO A 625 28.95 23.31 51.95
CA PRO A 625 29.73 23.24 50.72
C PRO A 625 30.20 24.62 50.23
N ALA A 626 31.46 24.65 49.79
CA ALA A 626 32.15 25.76 49.13
C ALA A 626 31.89 25.83 47.62
N GLU A 627 32.17 27.02 47.07
CA GLU A 627 31.94 27.53 45.71
C GLU A 627 32.80 26.94 44.57
N GLU A 628 32.47 27.40 43.35
CA GLU A 628 33.26 27.48 42.09
C GLU A 628 33.30 26.23 41.18
N ALA A 629 33.19 26.30 39.84
CA ALA A 629 33.01 27.38 38.86
C ALA A 629 32.55 26.78 37.50
N GLU A 630 31.81 27.56 36.70
CA GLU A 630 31.53 27.30 35.28
C GLU A 630 32.34 28.25 34.38
N PRO A 631 32.79 27.84 33.17
CA PRO A 631 33.46 28.76 32.25
C PRO A 631 32.50 29.36 31.21
N GLU A 632 32.59 30.68 31.08
CA GLU A 632 31.99 31.53 30.05
C GLU A 632 32.44 31.16 28.61
N ARG A 633 31.53 31.33 27.65
CA ARG A 633 31.88 31.53 26.24
C ARG A 633 31.33 32.86 25.74
N THR A 634 32.23 33.60 25.10
CA THR A 634 32.12 34.97 24.60
C THR A 634 31.24 35.08 23.35
N ALA A 635 30.42 36.13 23.29
CA ALA A 635 29.64 36.52 22.11
C ALA A 635 30.26 37.75 21.44
N THR A 636 30.34 37.74 20.11
CA THR A 636 30.66 38.91 19.26
C THR A 636 29.41 39.34 18.47
N PRO A 637 29.21 40.65 18.20
CA PRO A 637 27.96 41.17 17.68
C PRO A 637 27.89 41.09 16.15
N ARG A 638 26.72 40.72 15.61
CA ARG A 638 26.42 40.80 14.17
C ARG A 638 25.55 42.02 13.86
N THR A 639 25.98 42.76 12.85
CA THR A 639 25.22 43.78 12.13
C THR A 639 24.11 43.15 11.29
N SER A 640 22.98 43.85 11.20
CA SER A 640 21.76 43.50 10.45
C SER A 640 21.97 43.33 8.94
N PRO A 641 21.43 42.27 8.31
CA PRO A 641 21.27 42.21 6.86
C PRO A 641 19.79 42.21 6.43
N THR A 642 19.57 42.78 5.25
CA THR A 642 18.44 42.54 4.34
C THR A 642 18.16 41.04 4.17
N SER A 643 16.87 40.67 4.07
CA SER A 643 16.39 39.28 3.94
C SER A 643 17.19 38.42 2.94
N PRO A 644 17.58 37.19 3.31
CA PRO A 644 18.34 36.29 2.45
C PRO A 644 17.47 35.66 1.34
N PRO A 645 18.08 35.15 0.24
CA PRO A 645 17.37 34.47 -0.86
C PRO A 645 16.47 33.28 -0.45
N GLY A 646 16.70 32.72 0.74
CA GLY A 646 15.90 31.61 1.30
C GLY A 646 14.48 31.99 1.74
N GLU A 647 14.24 33.24 2.13
CA GLU A 647 12.89 33.67 2.57
C GLU A 647 11.93 33.84 1.37
N GLN A 648 12.43 34.38 0.25
CA GLN A 648 11.64 34.56 -0.97
C GLN A 648 11.26 33.22 -1.62
N SER A 649 12.17 32.25 -1.64
CA SER A 649 11.88 30.91 -2.16
C SER A 649 10.86 30.17 -1.31
N SER A 650 10.92 30.29 0.02
CA SER A 650 9.91 29.72 0.93
C SER A 650 8.52 30.31 0.70
N ALA A 651 8.41 31.64 0.56
CA ALA A 651 7.14 32.30 0.25
C ALA A 651 6.54 31.83 -1.08
N ARG A 652 7.37 31.73 -2.13
CA ARG A 652 6.95 31.25 -3.46
C ARG A 652 6.52 29.78 -3.45
N LEU A 653 7.15 28.93 -2.64
CA LEU A 653 6.74 27.53 -2.46
C LEU A 653 5.37 27.45 -1.78
N LEU A 654 5.11 28.28 -0.77
CA LEU A 654 3.80 28.35 -0.12
C LEU A 654 2.72 28.84 -1.08
N GLU A 655 3.02 29.82 -1.95
CA GLU A 655 2.12 30.24 -3.02
C GLU A 655 1.81 29.10 -4.00
N LEU A 656 2.81 28.32 -4.42
CA LEU A 656 2.59 27.16 -5.30
C LEU A 656 1.70 26.10 -4.66
N VAL A 657 1.94 25.78 -3.38
CA VAL A 657 1.10 24.83 -2.63
C VAL A 657 -0.31 25.38 -2.49
N ALA A 658 -0.48 26.69 -2.29
CA ALA A 658 -1.79 27.32 -2.29
C ALA A 658 -2.47 27.15 -3.65
N LEU A 659 -1.77 27.48 -4.72
CA LEU A 659 -2.26 27.45 -6.09
C LEU A 659 -2.60 26.03 -6.57
N ALA A 660 -1.89 25.00 -6.11
CA ALA A 660 -2.15 23.60 -6.47
C ALA A 660 -3.58 23.15 -6.15
N ASP A 661 -4.10 23.54 -4.99
CA ASP A 661 -5.45 23.15 -4.58
C ASP A 661 -6.55 23.95 -5.33
N GLU A 662 -6.19 24.99 -6.09
CA GLU A 662 -7.13 25.75 -6.94
C GLU A 662 -7.25 25.19 -8.36
N GLU A 663 -6.60 24.03 -8.64
CA GLU A 663 -6.53 23.43 -9.99
C GLU A 663 -6.19 24.47 -11.08
N PRO A 664 -5.01 25.12 -10.99
CA PRO A 664 -4.69 26.32 -11.75
C PRO A 664 -4.48 26.01 -13.23
N GLU A 665 -4.88 26.95 -14.08
CA GLU A 665 -4.51 26.95 -15.48
C GLU A 665 -3.00 27.13 -15.67
N LEU A 666 -2.46 26.62 -16.79
CA LEU A 666 -1.02 26.64 -17.07
C LEU A 666 -0.41 28.05 -16.98
N ASP A 667 -1.15 29.08 -17.40
CA ASP A 667 -0.67 30.46 -17.38
C ASP A 667 -0.37 30.98 -15.96
N ALA A 668 -1.11 30.51 -14.95
CA ALA A 668 -0.83 30.83 -13.55
C ALA A 668 0.44 30.16 -13.04
N LEU A 669 0.83 29.01 -13.62
CA LEU A 669 2.06 28.28 -13.26
C LEU A 669 3.31 28.78 -14.00
N ARG A 670 3.18 29.44 -15.15
CA ARG A 670 4.32 29.92 -15.96
C ARG A 670 5.37 30.72 -15.17
N PRO A 671 5.00 31.68 -14.28
CA PRO A 671 5.98 32.44 -13.49
C PRO A 671 6.79 31.57 -12.53
N TYR A 672 6.28 30.41 -12.15
CA TYR A 672 6.95 29.46 -11.25
C TYR A 672 7.81 28.47 -12.00
N LEU A 673 7.42 28.07 -13.22
CA LEU A 673 8.22 27.22 -14.10
C LEU A 673 9.52 27.91 -14.58
N THR A 674 9.59 29.24 -14.54
CA THR A 674 10.79 30.02 -14.91
C THR A 674 11.44 30.73 -13.72
N ASP A 675 11.14 30.34 -12.47
CA ASP A 675 11.71 30.98 -11.28
C ASP A 675 13.24 30.90 -11.26
N PRO A 676 13.97 31.91 -10.75
CA PRO A 676 15.40 31.78 -10.49
C PRO A 676 15.79 30.60 -9.58
N ALA A 677 14.98 30.26 -8.57
CA ALA A 677 15.24 29.18 -7.62
C ALA A 677 14.80 27.80 -8.18
N PRO A 678 15.73 26.84 -8.31
CA PRO A 678 15.43 25.48 -8.78
C PRO A 678 14.35 24.75 -7.97
N ALA A 679 14.34 24.93 -6.64
CA ALA A 679 13.34 24.29 -5.78
C ALA A 679 11.91 24.72 -6.11
N VAL A 680 11.70 25.99 -6.50
CA VAL A 680 10.39 26.53 -6.90
C VAL A 680 9.99 25.98 -8.26
N ARG A 681 10.92 25.89 -9.22
CA ARG A 681 10.64 25.27 -10.53
C ARG A 681 10.30 23.79 -10.41
N ARG A 682 11.03 23.05 -9.56
CA ARG A 682 10.78 21.63 -9.26
C ARG A 682 9.37 21.44 -8.67
N GLU A 683 8.98 22.31 -7.74
CA GLU A 683 7.66 22.29 -7.15
C GLU A 683 6.57 22.67 -8.17
N ALA A 684 6.82 23.65 -9.03
CA ALA A 684 5.91 24.00 -10.12
C ALA A 684 5.68 22.83 -11.10
N VAL A 685 6.72 22.03 -11.39
CA VAL A 685 6.60 20.77 -12.14
C VAL A 685 5.73 19.77 -11.38
N ALA A 686 5.88 19.64 -10.07
CA ALA A 686 5.04 18.76 -9.25
C ALA A 686 3.56 19.19 -9.28
N VAL A 687 3.28 20.48 -9.12
CA VAL A 687 1.93 21.06 -9.21
C VAL A 687 1.34 20.84 -10.60
N LEU A 688 2.11 21.14 -11.67
CA LEU A 688 1.69 20.92 -13.05
C LEU A 688 1.32 19.45 -13.33
N THR A 689 2.02 18.53 -12.67
CA THR A 689 1.76 17.09 -12.77
C THR A 689 0.49 16.67 -12.03
N GLU A 690 0.20 17.33 -10.92
CA GLU A 690 -0.96 17.06 -10.07
C GLU A 690 -2.26 17.57 -10.68
N THR A 691 -2.23 18.79 -11.23
CA THR A 691 -3.42 19.52 -11.69
C THR A 691 -3.67 19.36 -13.19
N LEU A 692 -2.64 18.96 -13.95
CA LEU A 692 -2.70 18.58 -15.36
C LEU A 692 -3.50 19.56 -16.27
N PRO A 693 -3.26 20.89 -16.21
CA PRO A 693 -3.94 21.83 -17.10
C PRO A 693 -3.59 21.58 -18.58
N PRO A 694 -4.41 22.07 -19.54
CA PRO A 694 -4.08 22.01 -20.95
C PRO A 694 -2.68 22.58 -21.26
N GLY A 695 -1.89 21.85 -22.05
CA GLY A 695 -0.50 22.22 -22.37
C GLY A 695 0.57 21.72 -21.41
N THR A 696 0.22 20.88 -20.41
CA THR A 696 1.20 20.28 -19.49
C THR A 696 2.32 19.51 -20.20
N GLY A 697 2.00 18.71 -21.23
CA GLY A 697 3.00 17.90 -21.94
C GLY A 697 4.17 18.73 -22.48
N PRO A 698 3.91 19.71 -23.36
CA PRO A 698 4.95 20.62 -23.86
C PRO A 698 5.71 21.37 -22.75
N ALA A 699 5.03 21.78 -21.68
CA ALA A 699 5.68 22.47 -20.56
C ALA A 699 6.65 21.56 -19.79
N LEU A 700 6.28 20.30 -19.53
CA LEU A 700 7.17 19.31 -18.93
C LEU A 700 8.34 18.95 -19.85
N ALA A 701 8.09 18.81 -21.15
CA ALA A 701 9.16 18.56 -22.13
C ALA A 701 10.16 19.72 -22.21
N ALA A 702 9.71 20.97 -22.02
CA ALA A 702 10.61 22.11 -21.89
C ALA A 702 11.47 22.03 -20.61
N ALA A 703 10.88 21.60 -19.49
CA ALA A 703 11.56 21.44 -18.20
C ALA A 703 12.62 20.31 -18.19
N LEU A 704 12.59 19.38 -19.15
CA LEU A 704 13.69 18.42 -19.35
C LEU A 704 15.03 19.07 -19.69
N ARG A 705 15.03 20.33 -20.15
CA ARG A 705 16.23 21.09 -20.51
C ARG A 705 16.58 22.15 -19.47
N ASP A 706 16.05 22.03 -18.27
CA ASP A 706 16.33 22.95 -17.18
C ASP A 706 17.80 22.89 -16.75
N GLY A 707 18.36 24.04 -16.35
CA GLY A 707 19.75 24.12 -15.87
C GLY A 707 20.01 23.31 -14.60
N ALA A 708 18.99 23.04 -13.78
CA ALA A 708 19.10 22.28 -12.54
C ALA A 708 18.70 20.81 -12.71
N ALA A 709 19.55 19.89 -12.26
CA ALA A 709 19.33 18.45 -12.38
C ALA A 709 18.06 17.97 -11.66
N GLU A 710 17.74 18.55 -10.50
CA GLU A 710 16.53 18.21 -9.73
C GLU A 710 15.23 18.54 -10.48
N VAL A 711 15.22 19.61 -11.27
CA VAL A 711 14.05 20.00 -12.08
C VAL A 711 13.91 19.05 -13.28
N ARG A 712 15.02 18.73 -13.95
CA ARG A 712 15.02 17.75 -15.05
C ARG A 712 14.55 16.37 -14.59
N ALA A 713 15.04 15.90 -13.43
CA ALA A 713 14.63 14.64 -12.84
C ALA A 713 13.14 14.63 -12.49
N ALA A 714 12.62 15.72 -11.91
CA ALA A 714 11.19 15.86 -11.63
C ALA A 714 10.35 15.86 -12.93
N ALA A 715 10.79 16.58 -13.97
CA ALA A 715 10.10 16.62 -15.26
C ALA A 715 10.11 15.24 -15.96
N ALA A 716 11.24 14.54 -15.94
CA ALA A 716 11.37 13.20 -16.49
C ALA A 716 10.45 12.19 -15.78
N ALA A 717 10.41 12.22 -14.44
CA ALA A 717 9.49 11.39 -13.66
C ALA A 717 8.02 11.72 -13.97
N SER A 718 7.69 13.02 -14.09
CA SER A 718 6.34 13.50 -14.37
C SER A 718 5.84 13.08 -15.75
N LEU A 719 6.68 13.19 -16.79
CA LEU A 719 6.32 12.76 -18.14
C LEU A 719 6.06 11.25 -18.23
N ARG A 720 6.89 10.44 -17.57
CA ARG A 720 6.67 8.98 -17.50
C ARG A 720 5.38 8.66 -16.75
N GLU A 721 5.12 9.35 -15.64
CA GLU A 721 3.90 9.16 -14.85
C GLU A 721 2.65 9.46 -15.68
N LEU A 722 2.67 10.57 -16.42
CA LEU A 722 1.51 11.09 -17.15
C LEU A 722 1.35 10.52 -18.56
N VAL A 723 2.14 9.53 -18.96
CA VAL A 723 2.20 9.04 -20.35
C VAL A 723 0.85 8.55 -20.89
N GLU A 724 -0.04 8.02 -20.05
CA GLU A 724 -1.39 7.60 -20.47
C GLU A 724 -2.42 8.75 -20.46
N THR A 725 -2.09 9.88 -19.85
CA THR A 725 -2.98 11.04 -19.69
C THR A 725 -2.62 12.19 -20.61
N LEU A 726 -1.36 12.30 -21.04
CA LEU A 726 -0.92 13.38 -21.91
C LEU A 726 -1.42 13.17 -23.33
N PRO A 727 -2.02 14.21 -23.96
CA PRO A 727 -2.36 14.14 -25.37
C PRO A 727 -1.08 14.08 -26.23
N PRO A 728 -1.06 13.29 -27.32
CA PRO A 728 0.07 13.20 -28.24
C PRO A 728 0.13 14.45 -29.14
N GLU A 729 0.61 15.57 -28.59
CA GLU A 729 0.66 16.86 -29.29
C GLU A 729 2.02 17.09 -29.99
N PRO A 730 2.05 17.82 -31.12
CA PRO A 730 3.31 18.15 -31.82
C PRO A 730 4.34 18.84 -30.93
N GLY A 731 3.91 19.77 -30.07
CA GLY A 731 4.80 20.48 -29.15
C GLY A 731 5.46 19.56 -28.12
N LEU A 732 4.78 18.47 -27.72
CA LEU A 732 5.36 17.45 -26.84
C LEU A 732 6.40 16.62 -27.62
N ARG A 733 6.08 16.18 -28.85
CA ARG A 733 7.03 15.46 -29.72
C ARG A 733 8.31 16.26 -29.91
N ASP A 734 8.20 17.53 -30.30
CA ASP A 734 9.35 18.39 -30.59
C ASP A 734 10.22 18.62 -29.35
N GLY A 735 9.59 18.82 -28.20
CA GLY A 735 10.28 18.97 -26.91
C GLY A 735 11.05 17.70 -26.51
N LEU A 736 10.43 16.53 -26.63
CA LEU A 736 11.06 15.25 -26.33
C LEU A 736 12.19 14.91 -27.31
N ALA A 737 12.01 15.16 -28.60
CA ALA A 737 13.05 14.97 -29.61
C ALA A 737 14.27 15.86 -29.33
N ALA A 738 14.05 17.11 -28.93
CA ALA A 738 15.14 17.99 -28.50
C ALA A 738 15.85 17.48 -27.23
N ALA A 739 15.10 16.88 -26.29
CA ALA A 739 15.65 16.34 -25.05
C ALA A 739 16.60 15.14 -25.28
N LEU A 740 16.53 14.45 -26.43
CA LEU A 740 17.48 13.40 -26.80
C LEU A 740 18.92 13.92 -26.98
N ALA A 741 19.11 15.22 -27.19
CA ALA A 741 20.43 15.84 -27.30
C ALA A 741 21.00 16.34 -25.95
N GLU A 742 20.24 16.22 -24.86
CA GLU A 742 20.68 16.72 -23.55
C GLU A 742 21.77 15.83 -22.95
N PRO A 743 22.72 16.40 -22.18
CA PRO A 743 23.84 15.65 -21.61
C PRO A 743 23.40 14.65 -20.53
N ASP A 744 22.22 14.84 -19.93
CA ASP A 744 21.70 14.03 -18.84
C ASP A 744 21.07 12.71 -19.34
N PRO A 745 21.62 11.52 -19.01
CA PRO A 745 21.09 10.25 -19.49
C PRO A 745 19.69 9.94 -18.97
N VAL A 746 19.31 10.45 -17.78
CA VAL A 746 17.96 10.26 -17.24
C VAL A 746 16.93 10.94 -18.13
N VAL A 747 17.27 12.13 -18.63
CA VAL A 747 16.43 12.90 -19.57
C VAL A 747 16.29 12.17 -20.89
N ARG A 748 17.41 11.73 -21.49
CA ARG A 748 17.38 11.03 -22.79
C ARG A 748 16.57 9.72 -22.71
N ALA A 749 16.78 8.93 -21.64
CA ALA A 749 16.03 7.70 -21.43
C ALA A 749 14.52 7.97 -21.23
N ALA A 750 14.15 9.01 -20.47
CA ALA A 750 12.75 9.38 -20.28
C ALA A 750 12.11 9.88 -21.58
N ALA A 751 12.83 10.65 -22.38
CA ALA A 751 12.35 11.13 -23.67
C ALA A 751 12.05 9.96 -24.63
N LEU A 752 12.95 8.96 -24.72
CA LEU A 752 12.74 7.76 -25.53
C LEU A 752 11.49 6.98 -25.08
N ASP A 753 11.34 6.75 -23.78
CA ASP A 753 10.21 6.01 -23.21
C ASP A 753 8.87 6.70 -23.52
N VAL A 754 8.80 8.02 -23.34
CA VAL A 754 7.58 8.81 -23.58
C VAL A 754 7.28 8.90 -25.08
N LEU A 755 8.29 9.11 -25.94
CA LEU A 755 8.13 9.11 -27.39
C LEU A 755 7.58 7.76 -27.90
N ARG A 756 8.12 6.65 -27.37
CA ARG A 756 7.67 5.28 -27.66
C ARG A 756 6.23 5.08 -27.23
N ALA A 757 5.92 5.36 -25.96
CA ALA A 757 4.62 5.07 -25.36
C ALA A 757 3.48 5.89 -25.99
N LEU A 758 3.73 7.16 -26.33
CA LEU A 758 2.76 8.03 -27.01
C LEU A 758 2.76 7.85 -28.55
N ARG A 759 3.56 6.94 -29.09
CA ARG A 759 3.74 6.74 -30.54
C ARG A 759 4.11 8.04 -31.29
N LEU A 760 4.94 8.86 -30.66
CA LEU A 760 5.39 10.15 -31.18
C LEU A 760 6.76 10.07 -31.88
N GLY A 761 7.45 8.94 -31.85
CA GLY A 761 8.73 8.74 -32.54
C GLY A 761 8.65 7.85 -33.77
N ASP A 762 9.79 7.69 -34.45
CA ASP A 762 9.97 6.86 -35.64
C ASP A 762 11.37 6.22 -35.63
N THR A 763 11.63 5.30 -36.57
CA THR A 763 12.93 4.60 -36.66
C THR A 763 14.11 5.56 -36.76
N GLY A 764 13.99 6.61 -37.56
CA GLY A 764 15.08 7.57 -37.76
C GLY A 764 15.45 8.31 -36.48
N LEU A 765 14.44 8.66 -35.67
CA LEU A 765 14.62 9.30 -34.38
C LEU A 765 15.29 8.38 -33.35
N PHE A 766 14.94 7.09 -33.33
CA PHE A 766 15.41 6.16 -32.30
C PHE A 766 16.77 5.53 -32.59
N VAL A 767 17.14 5.33 -33.85
CA VAL A 767 18.42 4.68 -34.23
C VAL A 767 19.64 5.42 -33.68
N ALA A 768 19.61 6.76 -33.64
CA ALA A 768 20.73 7.55 -33.14
C ALA A 768 21.09 7.25 -31.67
N SER A 769 20.11 6.83 -30.87
CA SER A 769 20.30 6.50 -29.45
C SER A 769 20.88 5.11 -29.20
N LEU A 770 21.04 4.26 -30.23
CA LEU A 770 21.74 2.98 -30.11
C LEU A 770 23.24 3.14 -29.86
N THR A 771 23.83 4.30 -30.16
CA THR A 771 25.25 4.58 -29.91
C THR A 771 25.48 5.48 -28.70
N ASP A 772 24.46 5.64 -27.84
CA ASP A 772 24.57 6.47 -26.64
C ASP A 772 25.64 5.94 -25.68
N SER A 773 26.33 6.82 -24.97
CA SER A 773 27.36 6.41 -24.00
C SER A 773 26.77 5.69 -22.79
N ASP A 774 25.51 5.96 -22.44
CA ASP A 774 24.82 5.37 -21.29
C ASP A 774 24.05 4.10 -21.67
N ILE A 775 24.26 3.03 -20.88
CA ILE A 775 23.66 1.70 -21.10
C ILE A 775 22.12 1.77 -21.03
N THR A 776 21.57 2.56 -20.10
CA THR A 776 20.12 2.67 -19.89
C THR A 776 19.44 3.31 -21.08
N VAL A 777 20.07 4.36 -21.65
CA VAL A 777 19.55 5.04 -22.85
C VAL A 777 19.53 4.09 -24.04
N ARG A 778 20.59 3.28 -24.23
CA ARG A 778 20.63 2.26 -25.29
C ARG A 778 19.55 1.19 -25.13
N ILE A 779 19.26 0.74 -23.89
CA ILE A 779 18.16 -0.20 -23.62
C ILE A 779 16.81 0.41 -23.98
N GLU A 780 16.55 1.67 -23.62
CA GLU A 780 15.31 2.35 -24.02
C GLU A 780 15.23 2.56 -25.53
N ALA A 781 16.36 2.79 -26.22
CA ALA A 781 16.41 2.88 -27.67
C ALA A 781 16.01 1.55 -28.34
N VAL A 782 16.47 0.41 -27.80
CA VAL A 782 16.06 -0.92 -28.24
C VAL A 782 14.53 -1.09 -28.10
N ARG A 783 13.96 -0.74 -26.95
CA ARG A 783 12.51 -0.81 -26.72
C ARG A 783 11.73 0.11 -27.66
N ALA A 784 12.25 1.31 -27.92
CA ALA A 784 11.65 2.26 -28.85
C ALA A 784 11.65 1.73 -30.28
N LEU A 785 12.75 1.11 -30.73
CA LEU A 785 12.86 0.48 -32.05
C LEU A 785 11.95 -0.74 -32.23
N VAL A 786 11.75 -1.53 -31.18
CA VAL A 786 10.77 -2.62 -31.17
C VAL A 786 9.36 -2.08 -31.41
N SER A 787 9.00 -0.92 -30.85
CA SER A 787 7.65 -0.34 -31.03
C SER A 787 7.32 0.15 -32.44
N VAL A 788 8.33 0.25 -33.30
CA VAL A 788 8.23 0.68 -34.71
C VAL A 788 8.74 -0.40 -35.68
N ASP A 789 8.84 -1.65 -35.20
CA ASP A 789 9.23 -2.83 -35.98
C ASP A 789 10.57 -2.71 -36.72
N ALA A 790 11.55 -2.00 -36.14
CA ALA A 790 12.84 -1.71 -36.77
C ALA A 790 13.86 -2.86 -36.65
N ALA A 791 13.54 -4.02 -37.23
CA ALA A 791 14.36 -5.25 -37.16
C ALA A 791 15.81 -5.06 -37.66
N GLU A 792 16.02 -4.36 -38.77
CA GLU A 792 17.35 -4.15 -39.35
C GLU A 792 18.28 -3.35 -38.43
N ALA A 793 17.74 -2.30 -37.79
CA ALA A 793 18.49 -1.48 -36.85
C ALA A 793 18.91 -2.29 -35.61
N LEU A 794 18.00 -3.12 -35.08
CA LEU A 794 18.28 -4.01 -33.96
C LEU A 794 19.33 -5.07 -34.33
N ALA A 795 19.18 -5.70 -35.50
CA ALA A 795 20.11 -6.70 -36.00
C ALA A 795 21.53 -6.13 -36.18
N GLY A 796 21.65 -4.92 -36.74
CA GLY A 796 22.93 -4.23 -36.91
C GLY A 796 23.64 -3.89 -35.59
N ALA A 797 22.88 -3.66 -34.51
CA ALA A 797 23.44 -3.35 -33.19
C ALA A 797 23.84 -4.58 -32.37
N ALA A 798 23.27 -5.76 -32.67
CA ALA A 798 23.36 -6.96 -31.84
C ALA A 798 24.81 -7.38 -31.49
N ALA A 799 25.71 -7.38 -32.47
CA ALA A 799 27.10 -7.82 -32.27
C ALA A 799 28.06 -6.68 -31.88
N ALA A 800 27.61 -5.42 -31.93
CA ALA A 800 28.47 -4.25 -31.79
C ALA A 800 28.46 -3.65 -30.37
N ASP A 801 27.43 -3.92 -29.56
CA ASP A 801 27.30 -3.29 -28.24
C ASP A 801 28.26 -3.89 -27.21
N PRO A 802 29.05 -3.06 -26.48
CA PRO A 802 29.96 -3.56 -25.45
C PRO A 802 29.24 -4.12 -24.21
N SER A 803 28.01 -3.70 -23.90
CA SER A 803 27.26 -4.13 -22.71
C SER A 803 26.46 -5.40 -22.96
N ARG A 804 26.62 -6.39 -22.08
CA ARG A 804 25.82 -7.63 -22.11
C ARG A 804 24.32 -7.34 -21.96
N GLU A 805 23.95 -6.34 -21.15
CA GLU A 805 22.57 -5.98 -20.84
C GLU A 805 21.86 -5.49 -22.10
N VAL A 806 22.54 -4.67 -22.92
CA VAL A 806 21.99 -4.19 -24.19
C VAL A 806 21.86 -5.34 -25.18
N ARG A 807 22.86 -6.23 -25.29
CA ARG A 807 22.78 -7.40 -26.19
C ARG A 807 21.65 -8.36 -25.82
N VAL A 808 21.41 -8.59 -24.52
CA VAL A 808 20.23 -9.33 -24.04
C VAL A 808 18.93 -8.61 -24.43
N ALA A 809 18.85 -7.30 -24.26
CA ALA A 809 17.68 -6.51 -24.67
C ALA A 809 17.43 -6.60 -26.17
N ILE A 810 18.48 -6.57 -27.00
CA ILE A 810 18.40 -6.73 -28.46
C ILE A 810 17.88 -8.12 -28.82
N ALA A 811 18.41 -9.19 -28.22
CA ALA A 811 17.93 -10.56 -28.48
C ALA A 811 16.42 -10.69 -28.22
N LYS A 812 15.94 -10.16 -27.08
CA LYS A 812 14.52 -10.13 -26.73
C LYS A 812 13.72 -9.24 -27.69
N GLY A 813 14.26 -8.09 -28.09
CA GLY A 813 13.60 -7.18 -29.03
C GLY A 813 13.43 -7.79 -30.43
N LEU A 814 14.45 -8.49 -30.93
CA LEU A 814 14.40 -9.26 -32.16
C LEU A 814 13.34 -10.36 -32.11
N ALA A 815 13.18 -11.03 -30.95
CA ALA A 815 12.12 -12.01 -30.74
C ALA A 815 10.72 -11.40 -30.92
N THR A 816 10.48 -10.22 -30.34
CA THR A 816 9.20 -9.51 -30.41
C THR A 816 8.87 -9.10 -31.84
N VAL A 817 9.81 -8.45 -32.55
CA VAL A 817 9.58 -7.98 -33.94
C VAL A 817 9.50 -9.16 -34.93
N GLY A 818 10.15 -10.29 -34.62
CA GLY A 818 10.11 -11.49 -35.46
C GLY A 818 8.89 -12.40 -35.24
N ALA A 819 8.11 -12.20 -34.17
CA ALA A 819 7.04 -13.13 -33.76
C ALA A 819 5.92 -13.30 -34.80
N GLU A 820 5.54 -12.25 -35.53
CA GLU A 820 4.47 -12.31 -36.54
C GLU A 820 4.85 -13.13 -37.79
N ARG A 821 6.15 -13.39 -38.00
CA ARG A 821 6.63 -14.11 -39.19
C ARG A 821 6.35 -15.61 -39.17
N LEU A 822 6.04 -16.18 -38.00
CA LEU A 822 5.67 -17.60 -37.84
C LEU A 822 4.20 -17.90 -38.17
N GLY A 823 3.32 -16.89 -38.23
CA GLY A 823 1.89 -17.05 -38.56
C GLY A 823 1.57 -17.00 -40.06
N ALA A 824 2.47 -16.45 -40.88
CA ALA A 824 2.33 -16.44 -42.33
C ALA A 824 2.81 -17.80 -42.89
N VAL A 825 1.86 -18.66 -43.24
CA VAL A 825 2.11 -19.89 -44.01
C VAL A 825 3.11 -19.59 -45.12
N ALA A 826 4.19 -20.39 -45.15
CA ALA A 826 5.18 -20.41 -46.20
C ALA A 826 4.51 -20.49 -47.58
N LEU A 827 4.36 -19.34 -48.24
CA LEU A 827 4.28 -19.30 -49.69
C LEU A 827 5.72 -19.30 -50.21
N PRO A 828 6.08 -20.19 -51.15
CA PRO A 828 7.42 -20.22 -51.69
C PRO A 828 7.65 -18.92 -52.46
N ARG A 829 8.53 -18.05 -51.93
CA ARG A 829 9.09 -16.95 -52.72
C ARG A 829 10.03 -17.58 -53.73
N GLY A 830 9.54 -17.68 -54.97
CA GLY A 830 10.32 -18.17 -56.10
C GLY A 830 11.49 -17.22 -56.40
N GLY A 831 12.65 -17.84 -56.64
CA GLY A 831 13.79 -17.35 -57.42
C GLY A 831 14.11 -15.87 -57.38
N ASP A 832 15.06 -15.49 -56.52
CA ASP A 832 16.32 -14.82 -56.87
C ASP A 832 17.03 -14.41 -55.56
N ALA A 833 18.34 -14.68 -55.47
CA ALA A 833 19.30 -14.30 -54.41
C ALA A 833 18.82 -14.34 -52.94
N PHE A 834 19.27 -15.34 -52.17
CA PHE A 834 19.15 -15.40 -50.70
C PHE A 834 19.80 -14.16 -50.03
N GLU A 835 19.02 -13.13 -49.71
CA GLU A 835 19.38 -12.23 -48.60
C GLU A 835 19.07 -12.99 -47.30
N ALA A 836 20.10 -13.21 -46.48
CA ALA A 836 19.96 -13.86 -45.17
C ALA A 836 19.03 -13.02 -44.28
N ASP A 837 18.08 -13.65 -43.57
CA ASP A 837 17.19 -12.92 -42.65
C ASP A 837 18.05 -12.20 -41.60
N PRO A 838 17.99 -10.86 -41.53
CA PRO A 838 18.81 -10.10 -40.58
C PRO A 838 18.54 -10.51 -39.12
N ILE A 839 17.33 -10.97 -38.79
CA ILE A 839 17.00 -11.47 -37.45
C ILE A 839 17.74 -12.78 -37.17
N GLU A 840 17.64 -13.76 -38.07
CA GLU A 840 18.31 -15.06 -37.93
C GLU A 840 19.83 -14.89 -37.87
N GLY A 841 20.39 -14.02 -38.73
CA GLY A 841 21.82 -13.71 -38.74
C GLY A 841 22.30 -13.10 -37.42
N ALA A 842 21.55 -12.13 -36.88
CA ALA A 842 21.87 -11.50 -35.61
C ALA A 842 21.78 -12.48 -34.43
N LEU A 843 20.68 -13.25 -34.33
CA LEU A 843 20.52 -14.24 -33.27
C LEU A 843 21.59 -15.33 -33.34
N THR A 844 21.94 -15.79 -34.54
CA THR A 844 23.04 -16.76 -34.74
C THR A 844 24.36 -16.22 -34.20
N GLY A 845 24.68 -14.95 -34.46
CA GLY A 845 25.87 -14.30 -33.90
C GLY A 845 25.85 -14.23 -32.37
N LEU A 846 24.69 -13.96 -31.77
CA LEU A 846 24.52 -13.91 -30.31
C LEU A 846 24.62 -15.29 -29.63
N LEU A 847 24.40 -16.38 -30.35
CA LEU A 847 24.65 -17.73 -29.82
C LEU A 847 26.15 -18.01 -29.58
N ASP A 848 27.04 -17.22 -30.19
CA ASP A 848 28.49 -17.31 -30.02
C ASP A 848 29.03 -16.26 -29.02
N ASP A 849 28.15 -15.54 -28.31
CA ASP A 849 28.55 -14.54 -27.33
C ASP A 849 29.29 -15.18 -26.13
N PRO A 850 30.36 -14.54 -25.61
CA PRO A 850 31.06 -15.04 -24.43
C PRO A 850 30.17 -15.10 -23.18
N ASP A 851 29.17 -14.22 -23.06
CA ASP A 851 28.28 -14.15 -21.90
C ASP A 851 27.13 -15.16 -22.01
N ALA A 852 26.96 -15.99 -20.98
CA ALA A 852 25.93 -17.04 -20.96
C ALA A 852 24.50 -16.49 -20.97
N LEU A 853 24.25 -15.29 -20.42
CA LEU A 853 22.92 -14.69 -20.41
C LEU A 853 22.53 -14.18 -21.80
N VAL A 854 23.49 -13.71 -22.60
CA VAL A 854 23.26 -13.32 -23.99
C VAL A 854 22.91 -14.55 -24.82
N ARG A 855 23.67 -15.64 -24.70
CA ARG A 855 23.36 -16.91 -25.38
C ARG A 855 22.00 -17.47 -24.98
N ALA A 856 21.67 -17.45 -23.69
CA ALA A 856 20.37 -17.87 -23.18
C ALA A 856 19.21 -17.07 -23.80
N ALA A 857 19.35 -15.74 -23.84
CA ALA A 857 18.35 -14.85 -24.44
C ALA A 857 18.20 -15.10 -25.95
N ALA A 858 19.30 -15.36 -26.66
CA ALA A 858 19.28 -15.69 -28.08
C ALA A 858 18.58 -17.04 -28.36
N TYR A 859 18.86 -18.09 -27.57
CA TYR A 859 18.10 -19.35 -27.69
C TYR A 859 16.61 -19.15 -27.35
N GLY A 860 16.28 -18.40 -26.30
CA GLY A 860 14.90 -18.05 -25.99
C GLY A 860 14.19 -17.34 -27.16
N ALA A 861 14.88 -16.40 -27.82
CA ALA A 861 14.37 -15.69 -29.00
C ALA A 861 14.10 -16.62 -30.21
N LEU A 862 14.90 -17.66 -30.41
CA LEU A 862 14.67 -18.68 -31.45
C LEU A 862 13.37 -19.48 -31.21
N GLY A 863 12.96 -19.65 -29.95
CA GLY A 863 11.65 -20.25 -29.61
C GLY A 863 10.46 -19.47 -30.16
N THR A 864 10.64 -18.18 -30.44
CA THR A 864 9.59 -17.27 -30.95
C THR A 864 9.77 -16.89 -32.41
N THR A 865 10.99 -16.96 -32.95
CA THR A 865 11.31 -16.56 -34.34
C THR A 865 11.50 -17.74 -35.29
N GLY A 866 11.74 -18.93 -34.74
CA GLY A 866 11.97 -20.16 -35.49
C GLY A 866 13.37 -20.73 -35.20
N CYS A 867 13.47 -22.06 -35.15
CA CYS A 867 14.72 -22.77 -34.90
C CYS A 867 15.03 -23.73 -36.06
N PRO A 868 15.59 -23.25 -37.20
CA PRO A 868 15.91 -24.09 -38.35
C PRO A 868 16.97 -25.16 -38.02
N GLY A 869 17.08 -26.20 -38.85
CA GLY A 869 17.88 -27.40 -38.60
C GLY A 869 19.31 -27.16 -38.05
N PRO A 870 20.13 -26.27 -38.63
CA PRO A 870 21.45 -25.96 -38.09
C PRO A 870 21.43 -25.41 -36.66
N LEU A 871 20.43 -24.57 -36.33
CA LEU A 871 20.25 -24.00 -35.00
C LEU A 871 19.61 -24.99 -34.02
N THR A 872 18.76 -25.90 -34.51
CA THR A 872 18.23 -27.02 -33.71
C THR A 872 19.36 -27.89 -33.16
N ALA A 873 20.32 -28.26 -34.01
CA ALA A 873 21.48 -29.05 -33.57
C ALA A 873 22.32 -28.32 -32.50
N ARG A 874 22.46 -26.99 -32.63
CA ARG A 874 23.12 -26.15 -31.61
C ARG A 874 22.33 -26.13 -30.30
N ALA A 875 21.01 -25.97 -30.35
CA ALA A 875 20.16 -26.00 -29.16
C ALA A 875 20.23 -27.35 -28.42
N VAL A 876 20.21 -28.48 -29.15
CA VAL A 876 20.40 -29.80 -28.53
C VAL A 876 21.75 -29.91 -27.82
N ALA A 877 22.83 -29.40 -28.42
CA ALA A 877 24.14 -29.40 -27.78
C ALA A 877 24.16 -28.50 -26.53
N ALA A 878 23.50 -27.34 -26.58
CA ALA A 878 23.42 -26.36 -25.50
C ALA A 878 22.67 -26.87 -24.25
N LEU A 879 21.82 -27.90 -24.36
CA LEU A 879 21.24 -28.60 -23.21
C LEU A 879 22.27 -29.28 -22.30
N SER A 880 23.55 -29.31 -22.67
CA SER A 880 24.64 -29.83 -21.84
C SER A 880 25.60 -28.74 -21.34
N GLU A 881 25.29 -27.46 -21.54
CA GLU A 881 26.12 -26.36 -21.03
C GLU A 881 26.06 -26.25 -19.50
N SER A 882 27.14 -25.73 -18.90
CA SER A 882 27.24 -25.54 -17.45
C SER A 882 26.23 -24.51 -16.92
N ALA A 883 25.99 -23.43 -17.67
CA ALA A 883 25.02 -22.39 -17.32
C ALA A 883 23.59 -22.90 -17.55
N TRP A 884 22.81 -22.99 -16.47
CA TRP A 884 21.44 -23.50 -16.53
C TRP A 884 20.51 -22.60 -17.35
N GLN A 885 20.75 -21.28 -17.38
CA GLN A 885 19.99 -20.32 -18.19
C GLN A 885 20.10 -20.65 -19.69
N VAL A 886 21.28 -21.07 -20.15
CA VAL A 886 21.49 -21.47 -21.54
C VAL A 886 20.74 -22.76 -21.83
N ARG A 887 20.76 -23.72 -20.90
CA ARG A 887 19.97 -24.97 -21.04
C ARG A 887 18.47 -24.70 -21.11
N ALA A 888 17.95 -23.83 -20.25
CA ALA A 888 16.55 -23.42 -20.26
C ALA A 888 16.18 -22.72 -21.58
N GLY A 889 16.99 -21.75 -22.02
CA GLY A 889 16.79 -21.09 -23.32
C GLY A 889 16.83 -22.06 -24.49
N ALA A 890 17.75 -23.03 -24.47
CA ALA A 890 17.85 -24.07 -25.49
C ALA A 890 16.63 -25.00 -25.51
N ALA A 891 16.10 -25.39 -24.34
CA ALA A 891 14.84 -26.13 -24.26
C ALA A 891 13.69 -25.33 -24.88
N THR A 892 13.60 -24.03 -24.60
CA THR A 892 12.61 -23.12 -25.23
C THR A 892 12.76 -23.05 -26.75
N ALA A 893 13.97 -22.97 -27.28
CA ALA A 893 14.23 -22.97 -28.72
C ALA A 893 13.69 -24.23 -29.42
N LEU A 894 13.82 -25.39 -28.76
CA LEU A 894 13.35 -26.67 -29.29
C LEU A 894 11.82 -26.81 -29.32
N SER A 895 11.07 -25.89 -28.73
CA SER A 895 9.60 -25.88 -28.77
C SER A 895 9.02 -25.65 -30.17
N VAL A 896 9.82 -25.10 -31.10
CA VAL A 896 9.45 -24.85 -32.50
C VAL A 896 10.33 -25.60 -33.50
N ALA A 897 11.18 -26.50 -33.01
CA ALA A 897 12.04 -27.34 -33.83
C ALA A 897 11.30 -28.60 -34.32
N ASP A 898 11.93 -29.35 -35.22
CA ASP A 898 11.41 -30.63 -35.69
C ASP A 898 11.20 -31.61 -34.53
N PRO A 899 9.99 -32.19 -34.35
CA PRO A 899 9.67 -33.06 -33.23
C PRO A 899 10.55 -34.31 -33.14
N ASP A 900 11.03 -34.84 -34.27
CA ASP A 900 11.87 -36.06 -34.30
C ASP A 900 13.22 -35.84 -33.61
N VAL A 901 13.69 -34.58 -33.59
CA VAL A 901 14.93 -34.18 -32.92
C VAL A 901 14.65 -33.57 -31.54
N ALA A 902 13.60 -32.76 -31.43
CA ALA A 902 13.29 -32.00 -30.21
C ALA A 902 12.78 -32.90 -29.07
N VAL A 903 11.82 -33.79 -29.34
CA VAL A 903 11.14 -34.57 -28.30
C VAL A 903 12.12 -35.47 -27.51
N PRO A 904 13.04 -36.23 -28.14
CA PRO A 904 14.02 -37.02 -27.39
C PRO A 904 14.96 -36.17 -26.52
N ALA A 905 15.36 -34.99 -27.01
CA ALA A 905 16.24 -34.08 -26.29
C ALA A 905 15.54 -33.45 -25.08
N LEU A 906 14.30 -33.00 -25.26
CA LEU A 906 13.49 -32.40 -24.19
C LEU A 906 13.09 -33.43 -23.13
N ALA A 907 12.75 -34.65 -23.52
CA ALA A 907 12.47 -35.73 -22.57
C ALA A 907 13.65 -36.01 -21.64
N LYS A 908 14.89 -35.93 -22.16
CA LYS A 908 16.11 -36.04 -21.34
C LYS A 908 16.28 -34.84 -20.40
N ALA A 909 15.91 -33.63 -20.84
CA ALA A 909 16.01 -32.41 -20.04
C ALA A 909 15.04 -32.38 -18.84
N LEU A 910 13.98 -33.21 -18.82
CA LEU A 910 13.13 -33.41 -17.64
C LEU A 910 13.87 -34.01 -16.43
N ALA A 911 15.11 -34.50 -16.60
CA ALA A 911 15.95 -34.98 -15.50
C ALA A 911 16.99 -33.94 -15.03
N ASP A 912 16.91 -32.68 -15.49
CA ASP A 912 17.88 -31.65 -15.10
C ASP A 912 17.82 -31.36 -13.60
N SER A 913 18.99 -31.10 -13.01
CA SER A 913 19.12 -30.69 -11.60
C SER A 913 18.40 -29.38 -11.27
N ASN A 914 18.25 -28.47 -12.23
CA ASN A 914 17.63 -27.17 -12.05
C ASN A 914 16.15 -27.22 -12.48
N ALA A 915 15.26 -26.69 -11.63
CA ALA A 915 13.81 -26.75 -11.84
C ALA A 915 13.34 -25.92 -13.06
N ASP A 916 13.96 -24.78 -13.34
CA ASP A 916 13.60 -23.92 -14.47
C ASP A 916 13.89 -24.58 -15.82
N VAL A 917 14.97 -25.36 -15.91
CA VAL A 917 15.27 -26.17 -17.10
C VAL A 917 14.20 -27.25 -17.31
N ARG A 918 13.79 -27.93 -16.23
CA ARG A 918 12.71 -28.94 -16.30
C ARG A 918 11.37 -28.29 -16.69
N LYS A 919 11.07 -27.11 -16.14
CA LYS A 919 9.88 -26.31 -16.49
C LYS A 919 9.88 -25.93 -17.97
N ALA A 920 10.98 -25.39 -18.48
CA ALA A 920 11.13 -25.05 -19.90
C ALA A 920 10.96 -26.30 -20.80
N ALA A 921 11.49 -27.45 -20.38
CA ALA A 921 11.36 -28.71 -21.11
C ALA A 921 9.91 -29.22 -21.15
N VAL A 922 9.18 -29.19 -20.03
CA VAL A 922 7.74 -29.52 -19.99
C VAL A 922 6.97 -28.65 -20.98
N LEU A 923 7.21 -27.35 -20.97
CA LEU A 923 6.44 -26.42 -21.80
C LEU A 923 6.77 -26.52 -23.28
N ALA A 924 8.03 -26.78 -23.61
CA ALA A 924 8.43 -27.11 -24.98
C ALA A 924 7.78 -28.42 -25.46
N LEU A 925 7.70 -29.46 -24.61
CA LEU A 925 7.02 -30.72 -24.93
C LEU A 925 5.52 -30.55 -25.15
N THR A 926 4.86 -29.61 -24.45
CA THR A 926 3.44 -29.29 -24.66
C THR A 926 3.15 -28.86 -26.09
N ARG A 927 4.06 -28.10 -26.74
CA ARG A 927 3.91 -27.73 -28.16
C ARG A 927 4.03 -28.91 -29.11
N HIS A 928 4.64 -30.00 -28.67
CA HIS A 928 4.81 -31.27 -29.39
C HIS A 928 3.78 -32.33 -28.98
N GLY A 929 2.69 -31.96 -28.29
CA GLY A 929 1.71 -32.89 -27.70
C GLY A 929 1.00 -33.84 -28.69
N ALA A 930 1.13 -33.62 -30.00
CA ALA A 930 0.69 -34.57 -31.02
C ALA A 930 1.53 -35.87 -31.04
N SER A 931 2.79 -35.82 -30.61
CA SER A 931 3.66 -37.00 -30.48
C SER A 931 3.24 -37.83 -29.26
N ALA A 932 3.21 -39.15 -29.44
CA ALA A 932 2.94 -40.08 -28.33
C ALA A 932 4.10 -40.07 -27.32
N GLU A 933 5.32 -39.92 -27.80
CA GLU A 933 6.55 -39.83 -27.02
C GLU A 933 6.59 -38.56 -26.18
N ALA A 934 6.12 -37.43 -26.72
CA ALA A 934 6.02 -36.18 -25.97
C ALA A 934 5.02 -36.29 -24.79
N ARG A 935 3.85 -36.88 -25.02
CA ARG A 935 2.86 -37.15 -23.95
C ARG A 935 3.38 -38.13 -22.91
N ALA A 936 4.11 -39.17 -23.32
CA ALA A 936 4.74 -40.09 -22.39
C ALA A 936 5.80 -39.40 -21.53
N ALA A 937 6.61 -38.51 -22.11
CA ALA A 937 7.57 -37.71 -21.35
C ALA A 937 6.85 -36.77 -20.35
N LEU A 938 5.84 -36.02 -20.78
CA LEU A 938 5.03 -35.15 -19.91
C LEU A 938 4.43 -35.91 -18.71
N ALA A 939 3.94 -37.14 -18.90
CA ALA A 939 3.39 -37.95 -17.81
C ALA A 939 4.40 -38.19 -16.68
N THR A 940 5.70 -38.33 -17.01
CA THR A 940 6.75 -38.51 -16.00
C THR A 940 6.97 -37.26 -15.13
N ALA A 941 6.67 -36.07 -15.65
CA ALA A 941 6.84 -34.80 -14.94
C ALA A 941 5.67 -34.46 -14.00
N THR A 942 4.54 -35.17 -14.06
CA THR A 942 3.40 -34.97 -13.14
C THR A 942 3.72 -35.30 -11.68
N THR A 943 4.82 -36.03 -11.45
CA THR A 943 5.34 -36.38 -10.11
C THR A 943 6.66 -35.71 -9.77
N ASP A 944 7.03 -34.64 -10.49
CA ASP A 944 8.27 -33.88 -10.21
C ASP A 944 8.30 -33.35 -8.77
N SER A 945 9.50 -33.16 -8.21
CA SER A 945 9.66 -32.54 -6.88
C SER A 945 9.17 -31.09 -6.83
N ASP A 946 9.26 -30.37 -7.95
CA ASP A 946 8.88 -28.97 -8.08
C ASP A 946 7.38 -28.82 -8.39
N ALA A 947 6.71 -27.89 -7.71
CA ALA A 947 5.26 -27.73 -7.83
C ALA A 947 4.83 -27.15 -9.19
N ASP A 948 5.61 -26.24 -9.76
CA ASP A 948 5.32 -25.63 -11.06
C ASP A 948 5.45 -26.68 -12.17
N VAL A 949 6.53 -27.46 -12.15
CA VAL A 949 6.76 -28.53 -13.13
C VAL A 949 5.61 -29.53 -13.15
N ARG A 950 5.14 -29.97 -11.96
CA ARG A 950 3.95 -30.84 -11.85
C ARG A 950 2.71 -30.20 -12.43
N ALA A 951 2.46 -28.93 -12.10
CA ALA A 951 1.26 -28.23 -12.53
C ALA A 951 1.20 -28.07 -14.05
N TYR A 952 2.29 -27.65 -14.71
CA TYR A 952 2.32 -27.54 -16.17
C TYR A 952 2.22 -28.90 -16.87
N ALA A 953 2.87 -29.93 -16.34
CA ALA A 953 2.80 -31.27 -16.89
C ALA A 953 1.37 -31.84 -16.81
N ALA A 954 0.68 -31.63 -15.68
CA ALA A 954 -0.70 -32.05 -15.50
C ALA A 954 -1.66 -31.26 -16.40
N ARG A 955 -1.41 -29.96 -16.63
CA ARG A 955 -2.21 -29.12 -17.54
C ARG A 955 -2.05 -29.52 -19.01
N ALA A 956 -0.89 -30.05 -19.39
CA ALA A 956 -0.56 -30.41 -20.76
C ALA A 956 -1.16 -31.75 -21.23
N LEU A 957 -1.59 -32.61 -20.30
CA LEU A 957 -2.19 -33.93 -20.52
C LEU A 957 -3.71 -33.87 -20.39
#